data_AF-A0A813KLW5-F1
#
_entry.id   AF-A0A813KLW5-F1
#
_cell.length_a   1.000
_cell.length_b   1.000
_cell.length_c   1.000
_cell.angle_alpha   90.00
_cell.angle_beta   90.00
_cell.angle_gamma   90.00
#
_symmetry.space_group_name_H-M   'P 1'
#
loop_
_entity.id
_entity.type
_entity.pdbx_description
1 polymer ?
#
loop_
_entity_poly.entity_id
_entity_poly.type
_entity_poly.pdbx_seq_one_letter_code
_entity_poly.pdbx_strand_id
1 'polypeptide(L)'
;MGAAASTDYLAADVSGVTTAHEHVLAPKRSRGLSLLSRGLWACNGCKRMSAFHPSMRCYSCVVGCNFDLCGNCFSSSRLGAIPDENEADIVRQASSLSVAALRLLHAETDSEIFEIISVGGDRLDVLRRAEQTSNQAAECAICYDALCNGQVAVLHNIAGKRSCRHFFHENCVAMLSSSSISSCPLCRVPFAVLRKVPSPMEDPRGWFLAMDADGKEKLTRQEVDDGLRAVLPVDDKGLESRFDMLWEHWDKTNSGDIGMDEFLDEDEGLLKWVIATTKTARERDLVPIPDVDKDREVWFRFWDMDHVGSLDKEQVMRALMKTFRDADVAEMRKVVGSLWTDFITSEGSISCEEFMRPGTGLLDKIVTDIRNAGGGGTEHSPPPPAPAGEERHQSISGQQCSCGKIHVRRGDRVRFAPGQAFRQAEESASELGTIVKDEEAANAVSVHWDYGGQSPLQNYAWPADPAGHEVVHADFLDIASPDVTALAADLRISSVAASELLRRSAAGEEVAGDEESLRKPLKVFHRCRILPDRDLVKQWFDTVPPCPCSRPTCNGGVKWNAQVEKHLGREAHLLKIDLRDDTVYVEVTGRCNCKLWVPCLAATPIFDPDTEQELRFAVGTRVECNMGESWAKGIVEGCWWRQEGWGNRNTSPYSIKLDDGNRISAPADEDRTIRRA
;
A
#
# COMPACT_ATOMS: atom_id res chain seq x y z
N MET A 1 25.57 -56.36 -17.85
CA MET A 1 26.09 -57.15 -16.72
C MET A 1 26.96 -56.24 -15.87
N GLY A 2 26.38 -55.58 -14.88
CA GLY A 2 27.09 -54.75 -13.93
C GLY A 2 27.14 -55.43 -12.57
N ALA A 3 28.32 -55.49 -11.97
CA ALA A 3 28.56 -55.86 -10.57
C ALA A 3 29.50 -54.77 -10.03
N ALA A 4 29.04 -53.87 -9.15
CA ALA A 4 28.82 -54.06 -7.72
C ALA A 4 30.13 -54.37 -6.98
N ALA A 5 30.73 -53.34 -6.40
CA ALA A 5 31.71 -53.47 -5.32
C ALA A 5 31.02 -52.95 -4.05
N SER A 6 30.61 -53.92 -3.23
CA SER A 6 30.25 -53.78 -1.83
C SER A 6 31.50 -54.06 -1.00
N THR A 7 31.73 -53.27 0.05
CA THR A 7 32.52 -53.69 1.21
C THR A 7 31.90 -53.10 2.47
N ASP A 8 31.16 -53.95 3.19
CA ASP A 8 30.87 -53.83 4.61
C ASP A 8 32.10 -54.22 5.44
N TYR A 9 32.36 -53.49 6.54
CA TYR A 9 32.79 -54.06 7.83
C TYR A 9 32.46 -53.07 8.97
N LEU A 10 32.12 -53.67 10.12
CA LEU A 10 31.42 -53.12 11.28
C LEU A 10 32.27 -52.27 12.25
N ALA A 11 31.59 -51.26 12.81
CA ALA A 11 31.53 -50.81 14.21
C ALA A 11 32.80 -50.72 15.10
N ALA A 12 33.07 -49.50 15.57
CA ALA A 12 33.42 -49.24 16.97
C ALA A 12 32.78 -47.91 17.43
N ASP A 13 32.21 -47.98 18.63
CA ASP A 13 31.32 -47.05 19.32
C ASP A 13 32.12 -46.02 20.16
N VAL A 14 31.72 -44.73 20.16
CA VAL A 14 31.95 -43.81 21.28
C VAL A 14 30.75 -42.87 21.41
N SER A 15 29.83 -43.29 22.27
CA SER A 15 28.81 -42.51 22.96
C SER A 15 29.37 -41.26 23.68
N GLY A 16 28.78 -40.09 23.39
CA GLY A 16 28.91 -38.87 24.19
C GLY A 16 27.66 -38.67 25.05
N VAL A 17 27.67 -39.27 26.24
CA VAL A 17 26.57 -39.25 27.22
C VAL A 17 26.53 -37.89 27.94
N THR A 18 25.42 -37.17 27.86
CA THR A 18 25.05 -36.17 28.88
C THR A 18 24.68 -36.90 30.16
N THR A 19 25.67 -37.11 31.03
CA THR A 19 25.44 -37.75 32.33
C THR A 19 24.78 -36.74 33.27
N ALA A 20 23.58 -37.06 33.76
CA ALA A 20 23.01 -36.40 34.92
C ALA A 20 23.98 -36.61 36.10
N HIS A 21 24.47 -35.51 36.69
CA HIS A 21 25.38 -35.55 37.83
C HIS A 21 24.78 -34.73 38.97
N GLU A 22 25.13 -35.10 40.20
CA GLU A 22 24.71 -34.36 41.38
C GLU A 22 25.40 -32.99 41.40
N HIS A 23 24.61 -31.92 41.38
CA HIS A 23 25.15 -30.57 41.35
C HIS A 23 25.73 -30.20 42.72
N VAL A 24 27.04 -30.43 42.90
CA VAL A 24 27.78 -29.90 44.04
C VAL A 24 27.98 -28.40 43.82
N LEU A 25 27.35 -27.56 44.64
CA LEU A 25 27.32 -26.11 44.45
C LEU A 25 28.31 -25.42 45.40
N ALA A 26 29.09 -24.46 44.88
CA ALA A 26 30.03 -23.65 45.65
C ALA A 26 29.79 -22.15 45.47
N PRO A 27 30.09 -21.31 46.48
CA PRO A 27 29.90 -19.87 46.39
C PRO A 27 30.86 -19.24 45.37
N LYS A 28 30.30 -18.48 44.42
CA LYS A 28 31.04 -17.80 43.34
C LYS A 28 31.76 -16.58 43.93
N ARG A 29 33.11 -16.58 43.96
CA ARG A 29 33.90 -15.46 44.49
C ARG A 29 33.93 -14.29 43.49
N SER A 30 33.65 -13.09 43.96
CA SER A 30 33.44 -11.86 43.17
C SER A 30 34.71 -11.22 42.56
N ARG A 31 35.80 -11.98 42.37
CA ARG A 31 37.03 -11.48 41.72
C ARG A 31 37.32 -12.30 40.46
N GLY A 32 36.76 -11.85 39.35
CA GLY A 32 36.95 -12.45 38.03
C GLY A 32 35.73 -12.33 37.13
N LEU A 33 35.17 -11.12 36.98
CA LEU A 33 34.17 -10.83 35.95
C LEU A 33 34.92 -10.31 34.72
N SER A 34 34.83 -11.02 33.59
CA SER A 34 35.18 -10.45 32.29
C SER A 34 34.11 -9.43 31.89
N LEU A 35 34.53 -8.38 31.19
CA LEU A 35 33.77 -7.16 30.90
C LEU A 35 32.51 -7.31 30.02
N LEU A 36 32.09 -8.52 29.65
CA LEU A 36 30.96 -8.75 28.72
C LEU A 36 29.64 -9.21 29.38
N SER A 37 29.58 -9.29 30.70
CA SER A 37 28.31 -9.49 31.39
C SER A 37 28.29 -8.68 32.67
N ARG A 38 27.56 -7.56 32.67
CA ARG A 38 27.26 -6.80 33.88
C ARG A 38 26.44 -7.67 34.85
N GLY A 39 27.10 -8.52 35.63
CA GLY A 39 26.70 -9.03 36.96
C GLY A 39 25.31 -9.65 37.18
N LEU A 40 24.49 -9.83 36.14
CA LEU A 40 23.10 -10.26 36.25
C LEU A 40 22.96 -11.75 35.97
N TRP A 41 22.44 -12.48 36.95
CA TRP A 41 22.16 -13.91 36.86
C TRP A 41 20.76 -14.19 37.44
N ALA A 42 20.12 -15.26 36.97
CA ALA A 42 18.81 -15.69 37.45
C ALA A 42 18.94 -17.01 38.21
N CYS A 43 18.34 -17.10 39.39
CA CYS A 43 18.35 -18.33 40.16
C CYS A 43 17.56 -19.43 39.42
N ASN A 44 18.20 -20.54 39.07
CA ASN A 44 17.52 -21.64 38.36
C ASN A 44 16.37 -22.25 39.17
N GLY A 45 16.41 -22.14 40.50
CA GLY A 45 15.35 -22.60 41.42
C GLY A 45 14.14 -21.66 41.45
N CYS A 46 14.29 -20.43 41.95
CA CYS A 46 13.16 -19.49 42.12
C CYS A 46 12.93 -18.52 40.95
N LYS A 47 13.76 -18.59 39.91
CA LYS A 47 13.74 -17.73 38.71
C LYS A 47 13.92 -16.23 38.96
N ARG A 48 14.22 -15.81 40.20
CA ARG A 48 14.48 -14.40 40.53
C ARG A 48 15.83 -13.93 39.99
N MET A 49 15.87 -12.71 39.45
CA MET A 49 17.09 -12.08 38.94
C MET A 49 17.86 -11.34 40.06
N SER A 50 19.19 -11.37 39.98
CA SER A 50 20.06 -10.67 40.94
C SER A 50 19.93 -9.13 40.91
N ALA A 51 19.40 -8.56 39.81
CA ALA A 51 19.12 -7.13 39.67
C ALA A 51 18.25 -6.56 40.79
N PHE A 52 17.32 -7.37 41.29
CA PHE A 52 16.32 -6.94 42.26
C PHE A 52 16.74 -7.19 43.72
N HIS A 53 17.89 -7.84 43.95
CA HIS A 53 18.45 -8.09 45.28
C HIS A 53 19.98 -8.21 45.25
N PRO A 54 20.72 -7.09 45.41
CA PRO A 54 22.18 -7.05 45.29
C PRO A 54 22.93 -7.87 46.35
N SER A 55 22.27 -8.24 47.45
CA SER A 55 22.84 -9.03 48.55
C SER A 55 22.79 -10.55 48.33
N MET A 56 22.18 -11.03 47.24
CA MET A 56 22.09 -12.47 46.96
C MET A 56 23.46 -13.05 46.59
N ARG A 57 23.96 -13.97 47.43
CA ARG A 57 25.11 -14.80 47.09
C ARG A 57 24.73 -15.83 46.03
N CYS A 58 25.55 -15.95 44.99
CA CYS A 58 25.42 -16.90 43.90
C CYS A 58 26.21 -18.19 44.23
N TYR A 59 25.55 -19.33 44.07
CA TYR A 59 26.16 -20.65 44.19
C TYR A 59 26.08 -21.35 42.84
N SER A 60 27.24 -21.71 42.27
CA SER A 60 27.33 -22.32 40.94
C SER A 60 27.80 -23.77 41.04
N CYS A 61 27.43 -24.59 40.07
CA CYS A 61 27.91 -25.96 39.96
C CYS A 61 29.43 -26.00 39.76
N VAL A 62 30.14 -26.76 40.60
CA VAL A 62 31.60 -26.90 40.53
C VAL A 62 32.07 -27.73 39.32
N VAL A 63 31.14 -28.44 38.67
CA VAL A 63 31.40 -29.29 37.50
C VAL A 63 31.24 -28.51 36.18
N GLY A 64 30.97 -27.20 36.24
CA GLY A 64 30.99 -26.30 35.07
C GLY A 64 29.67 -26.18 34.31
N CYS A 65 28.57 -26.75 34.82
CA CYS A 65 27.25 -26.54 34.25
C CYS A 65 26.70 -25.16 34.61
N ASN A 66 25.91 -24.57 33.70
CA ASN A 66 25.30 -23.25 33.87
C ASN A 66 24.06 -23.30 34.77
N PHE A 67 24.26 -23.77 36.00
CA PHE A 67 23.22 -23.93 37.01
C PHE A 67 23.61 -23.11 38.25
N ASP A 68 22.94 -21.97 38.43
CA ASP A 68 23.21 -20.99 39.47
C ASP A 68 22.01 -20.91 40.44
N LEU A 69 22.22 -21.10 41.74
CA LEU A 69 21.19 -20.93 42.78
C LEU A 69 21.50 -19.73 43.67
N CYS A 70 20.43 -19.06 44.12
CA CYS A 70 20.54 -18.08 45.20
C CYS A 70 20.70 -18.74 46.55
N GLY A 71 21.32 -18.03 47.49
CA GLY A 71 21.54 -18.51 48.85
C GLY A 71 20.28 -19.12 49.50
N ASN A 72 19.11 -18.52 49.28
CA ASN A 72 17.85 -19.08 49.82
C ASN A 72 17.47 -20.41 49.16
N CYS A 73 17.57 -20.54 47.83
CA CYS A 73 17.29 -21.80 47.13
C CYS A 73 18.34 -22.87 47.43
N PHE A 74 19.60 -22.47 47.59
CA PHE A 74 20.69 -23.36 48.02
C PHE A 74 20.48 -23.87 49.45
N SER A 75 20.05 -23.02 50.38
CA SER A 75 19.76 -23.42 51.76
C SER A 75 18.45 -24.21 51.91
N SER A 76 17.55 -24.14 50.92
CA SER A 76 16.22 -24.77 50.98
C SER A 76 16.15 -26.17 50.38
N SER A 77 17.27 -26.83 50.06
CA SER A 77 17.35 -28.15 49.43
C SER A 77 16.36 -29.19 50.00
N ARG A 78 15.18 -29.26 49.37
CA ARG A 78 14.27 -30.40 49.29
C ARG A 78 13.77 -30.46 47.86
N LEU A 79 14.56 -31.12 47.01
CA LEU A 79 14.11 -31.58 45.70
C LEU A 79 13.21 -32.80 45.91
N GLY A 80 11.99 -32.74 45.40
CA GLY A 80 11.06 -33.87 45.34
C GLY A 80 10.20 -33.77 44.09
N ALA A 81 10.54 -34.60 43.09
CA ALA A 81 9.76 -35.13 41.96
C ALA A 81 8.82 -34.19 41.18
N ILE A 82 9.09 -34.04 39.87
CA ILE A 82 8.07 -33.71 38.85
C ILE A 82 7.85 -34.99 38.02
N PRO A 83 6.61 -35.38 37.66
CA PRO A 83 6.32 -36.66 37.00
C PRO A 83 6.73 -36.67 35.53
N ASP A 84 7.04 -37.87 35.05
CA ASP A 84 7.31 -38.24 33.66
C ASP A 84 6.27 -37.69 32.68
N GLU A 85 6.72 -36.87 31.73
CA GLU A 85 6.07 -36.70 30.42
C GLU A 85 7.04 -37.16 29.33
N ASN A 86 6.74 -38.35 28.81
CA ASN A 86 7.23 -39.06 27.62
C ASN A 86 8.45 -38.50 26.86
N GLU A 87 9.53 -39.29 26.94
CA GLU A 87 10.79 -39.25 26.19
C GLU A 87 10.65 -39.25 24.64
N ALA A 88 9.45 -39.45 24.10
CA ALA A 88 9.19 -39.48 22.66
C ALA A 88 9.02 -38.07 22.02
N ASP A 89 8.66 -37.04 22.79
CA ASP A 89 8.45 -35.69 22.24
C ASP A 89 9.72 -34.83 22.19
N ILE A 90 10.71 -35.13 23.05
CA ILE A 90 12.00 -34.41 23.06
C ILE A 90 12.85 -34.78 21.83
N VAL A 91 12.80 -36.04 21.38
CA VAL A 91 13.58 -36.49 20.20
C VAL A 91 12.99 -35.97 18.88
N ARG A 92 11.68 -35.67 18.83
CA ARG A 92 11.07 -35.02 17.65
C ARG A 92 11.35 -33.52 17.56
N GLN A 93 11.54 -32.81 18.68
CA GLN A 93 11.95 -31.40 18.68
C GLN A 93 13.47 -31.18 18.51
N ALA A 94 14.31 -32.21 18.72
CA ALA A 94 15.75 -32.11 18.54
C ALA A 94 16.23 -32.17 17.06
N SER A 95 15.32 -32.38 16.10
CA SER A 95 15.67 -32.46 14.67
C SER A 95 15.50 -31.15 13.88
N SER A 96 15.21 -30.02 14.54
CA SER A 96 15.13 -28.71 13.89
C SER A 96 16.16 -27.72 14.45
N LEU A 97 17.44 -28.05 14.36
CA LEU A 97 18.47 -27.01 14.37
C LEU A 97 18.31 -26.21 13.07
N SER A 98 18.09 -24.90 13.18
CA SER A 98 18.02 -24.01 12.02
C SER A 98 19.35 -24.07 11.24
N VAL A 99 19.29 -23.81 9.93
CA VAL A 99 20.47 -23.72 9.04
C VAL A 99 21.54 -22.77 9.61
N ALA A 100 21.15 -21.77 10.42
CA ALA A 100 22.05 -20.87 11.13
C ALA A 100 22.83 -21.55 12.28
N ALA A 101 22.21 -22.49 13.02
CA ALA A 101 22.86 -23.20 14.12
C ALA A 101 23.89 -24.24 13.62
N LEU A 102 23.64 -24.86 12.47
CA LEU A 102 24.59 -25.77 11.81
C LEU A 102 25.77 -25.03 11.17
N ARG A 103 25.57 -23.79 10.73
CA ARG A 103 26.64 -22.93 10.18
C ARG A 103 27.58 -22.38 11.28
N LEU A 104 27.06 -22.07 12.46
CA LEU A 104 27.87 -21.64 13.62
C LEU A 104 28.84 -22.72 14.11
N LEU A 105 28.48 -24.00 13.98
CA LEU A 105 29.32 -25.12 14.42
C LEU A 105 30.52 -25.41 13.49
N HIS A 106 30.52 -24.87 12.28
CA HIS A 106 31.56 -25.10 11.26
C HIS A 106 32.29 -23.82 10.84
N ALA A 107 32.03 -22.68 11.51
CA ALA A 107 32.71 -21.43 11.24
C ALA A 107 34.13 -21.48 11.80
N GLU A 108 35.14 -21.27 10.95
CA GLU A 108 36.56 -21.39 11.31
C GLU A 108 37.21 -20.02 11.58
N THR A 109 36.48 -18.93 11.31
CA THR A 109 37.00 -17.56 11.45
C THR A 109 36.04 -16.63 12.20
N ASP A 110 36.62 -15.64 12.92
CA ASP A 110 35.85 -14.66 13.70
C ASP A 110 34.91 -13.79 12.84
N SER A 111 35.20 -13.66 11.53
CA SER A 111 34.36 -12.90 10.60
C SER A 111 33.05 -13.62 10.24
N GLU A 112 33.08 -14.95 10.12
CA GLU A 112 31.88 -15.77 9.84
C GLU A 112 30.96 -15.85 11.08
N ILE A 113 31.56 -15.88 12.27
CA ILE A 113 30.82 -15.86 13.54
C ILE A 113 30.11 -14.51 13.73
N PHE A 114 30.78 -13.39 13.37
CA PHE A 114 30.20 -12.05 13.48
C PHE A 114 29.01 -11.84 12.52
N GLU A 115 29.06 -12.39 11.31
CA GLU A 115 27.98 -12.31 10.33
C GLU A 115 26.73 -13.09 10.79
N ILE A 116 26.91 -14.26 11.43
CA ILE A 116 25.79 -15.09 11.91
C ILE A 116 25.17 -14.54 13.21
N ILE A 117 25.97 -13.97 14.12
CA ILE A 117 25.49 -13.35 15.36
C ILE A 117 24.68 -12.08 15.10
N SER A 118 25.04 -11.32 14.06
CA SER A 118 24.37 -10.07 13.67
C SER A 118 22.90 -10.26 13.23
N VAL A 119 22.52 -11.48 12.81
CA VAL A 119 21.14 -11.80 12.38
C VAL A 119 20.23 -12.21 13.55
N GLY A 120 20.80 -12.68 14.67
CA GLY A 120 20.05 -13.25 15.80
C GLY A 120 19.95 -12.38 17.06
N GLY A 121 20.97 -11.57 17.35
CA GLY A 121 21.07 -10.82 18.62
C GLY A 121 20.21 -9.56 18.71
N ASP A 122 20.15 -8.77 17.63
CA ASP A 122 19.47 -7.46 17.62
C ASP A 122 17.94 -7.53 17.61
N ARG A 123 17.34 -8.72 17.42
CA ARG A 123 15.87 -8.89 17.39
C ARG A 123 15.22 -8.93 18.76
N LEU A 124 15.95 -9.09 19.87
CA LEU A 124 15.32 -9.29 21.20
C LEU A 124 14.97 -7.98 21.92
N ASP A 125 15.83 -6.97 21.85
CA ASP A 125 15.58 -5.66 22.48
C ASP A 125 14.76 -4.72 21.57
N VAL A 126 14.88 -4.86 20.25
CA VAL A 126 14.11 -4.11 19.24
C VAL A 126 12.63 -4.52 19.24
N LEU A 127 12.32 -5.81 19.39
CA LEU A 127 10.92 -6.28 19.40
C LEU A 127 10.15 -5.89 20.67
N ARG A 128 10.84 -5.71 21.80
CA ARG A 128 10.21 -5.33 23.08
C ARG A 128 9.85 -3.84 23.14
N ARG A 129 10.63 -2.99 22.48
CA ARG A 129 10.28 -1.57 22.27
C ARG A 129 9.24 -1.40 21.16
N ALA A 130 9.34 -2.18 20.08
CA ALA A 130 8.32 -2.22 19.03
C ALA A 130 6.93 -2.61 19.57
N GLU A 131 6.84 -3.49 20.57
CA GLU A 131 5.58 -3.85 21.25
C GLU A 131 4.95 -2.66 21.99
N GLN A 132 5.74 -1.84 22.69
CA GLN A 132 5.23 -0.63 23.38
C GLN A 132 4.84 0.48 22.39
N THR A 133 5.63 0.70 21.34
CA THR A 133 5.39 1.77 20.36
C THR A 133 4.28 1.42 19.37
N SER A 134 4.15 0.16 18.96
CA SER A 134 3.08 -0.34 18.07
C SER A 134 1.71 -0.33 18.75
N ASN A 135 1.65 -0.66 20.05
CA ASN A 135 0.41 -0.60 20.83
C ASN A 135 -0.06 0.84 21.10
N GLN A 136 0.86 1.80 21.23
CA GLN A 136 0.51 3.21 21.48
C GLN A 136 0.14 4.00 20.22
N ALA A 137 0.46 3.49 19.02
CA ALA A 137 0.25 4.18 17.74
C ALA A 137 -0.72 3.46 16.79
N ALA A 138 -1.34 2.36 17.21
CA ALA A 138 -2.25 1.55 16.39
C ALA A 138 -1.67 1.14 15.02
N GLU A 139 -0.36 0.86 14.96
CA GLU A 139 0.36 0.55 13.72
C GLU A 139 0.69 -0.95 13.64
N CYS A 140 0.73 -1.49 12.42
CA CYS A 140 1.14 -2.86 12.18
C CYS A 140 2.64 -3.03 12.46
N ALA A 141 3.02 -3.90 13.40
CA ALA A 141 4.44 -4.10 13.75
C ALA A 141 5.33 -4.71 12.65
N ILE A 142 4.77 -5.03 11.48
CA ILE A 142 5.50 -5.59 10.33
C ILE A 142 5.83 -4.49 9.32
N CYS A 143 4.83 -3.70 8.90
CA CYS A 143 5.00 -2.64 7.90
C CYS A 143 5.02 -1.22 8.49
N TYR A 144 4.73 -1.07 9.79
CA TYR A 144 4.69 0.19 10.53
C TYR A 144 3.71 1.22 9.95
N ASP A 145 2.71 0.75 9.20
CA ASP A 145 1.59 1.55 8.73
C ASP A 145 0.41 1.40 9.69
N ALA A 146 -0.47 2.41 9.77
CA ALA A 146 -1.63 2.38 10.64
C ALA A 146 -2.51 1.18 10.28
N LEU A 147 -2.97 0.41 11.28
CA LEU A 147 -3.73 -0.82 11.06
C LEU A 147 -5.03 -0.59 10.27
N CYS A 148 -5.64 0.58 10.45
CA CYS A 148 -6.87 0.98 9.75
C CYS A 148 -6.67 1.28 8.25
N ASN A 149 -5.42 1.39 7.76
CA ASN A 149 -5.12 1.66 6.34
C ASN A 149 -5.21 0.41 5.44
N GLY A 150 -5.31 -0.79 6.03
CA GLY A 150 -5.41 -2.04 5.29
C GLY A 150 -6.33 -3.06 5.95
N GLN A 151 -6.48 -4.23 5.33
CA GLN A 151 -7.26 -5.32 5.92
C GLN A 151 -6.56 -5.84 7.17
N VAL A 152 -7.18 -5.63 8.34
CA VAL A 152 -6.67 -6.12 9.63
C VAL A 152 -6.96 -7.61 9.80
N ALA A 153 -6.02 -8.32 10.41
CA ALA A 153 -6.10 -9.73 10.73
C ALA A 153 -5.55 -10.03 12.14
N VAL A 154 -6.05 -11.12 12.70
CA VAL A 154 -5.67 -11.68 14.00
C VAL A 154 -5.16 -13.11 13.82
N LEU A 155 -4.32 -13.53 14.76
CA LEU A 155 -3.66 -14.84 14.74
C LEU A 155 -4.50 -15.85 15.55
N HIS A 156 -4.76 -17.02 14.99
CA HIS A 156 -5.48 -18.12 15.66
C HIS A 156 -4.60 -19.36 15.80
N ASN A 157 -4.77 -20.10 16.88
CA ASN A 157 -4.13 -21.38 17.12
C ASN A 157 -4.84 -22.53 16.39
N ILE A 158 -4.31 -23.76 16.53
CA ILE A 158 -4.87 -24.97 15.90
C ILE A 158 -6.29 -25.27 16.38
N ALA A 159 -6.62 -24.86 17.62
CA ALA A 159 -7.96 -25.01 18.20
C ALA A 159 -8.96 -23.94 17.71
N GLY A 160 -8.55 -23.04 16.80
CA GLY A 160 -9.39 -21.99 16.25
C GLY A 160 -9.62 -20.79 17.19
N LYS A 161 -8.92 -20.73 18.34
CA LYS A 161 -8.97 -19.58 19.27
C LYS A 161 -7.87 -18.57 18.98
N ARG A 162 -8.08 -17.31 19.37
CA ARG A 162 -7.08 -16.25 19.19
C ARG A 162 -5.78 -16.59 19.94
N SER A 163 -4.65 -16.53 19.25
CA SER A 163 -3.32 -16.83 19.81
C SER A 163 -2.81 -15.68 20.69
N CYS A 164 -3.14 -14.43 20.38
CA CYS A 164 -2.71 -13.27 21.15
C CYS A 164 -3.55 -12.03 20.82
N ARG A 165 -3.37 -10.96 21.62
CA ARG A 165 -4.07 -9.67 21.45
C ARG A 165 -3.62 -8.80 20.28
N HIS A 166 -2.56 -9.20 19.57
CA HIS A 166 -1.93 -8.36 18.55
C HIS A 166 -2.70 -8.37 17.23
N PHE A 167 -2.67 -7.23 16.54
CA PHE A 167 -3.28 -7.00 15.25
C PHE A 167 -2.21 -6.71 14.19
N PHE A 168 -2.45 -7.15 12.97
CA PHE A 168 -1.55 -6.96 11.85
C PHE A 168 -2.34 -6.79 10.56
N HIS A 169 -1.72 -6.24 9.51
CA HIS A 169 -2.28 -6.36 8.17
C HIS A 169 -2.24 -7.80 7.68
N GLU A 170 -3.32 -8.25 7.02
CA GLU A 170 -3.44 -9.59 6.46
C GLU A 170 -2.24 -9.94 5.58
N ASN A 171 -1.93 -9.06 4.61
CA ASN A 171 -0.82 -9.24 3.68
C ASN A 171 0.53 -9.34 4.40
N CYS A 172 0.72 -8.57 5.48
CA CYS A 172 1.97 -8.56 6.23
C CYS A 172 2.21 -9.89 6.96
N VAL A 173 1.18 -10.47 7.58
CA VAL A 173 1.31 -11.78 8.22
C VAL A 173 1.37 -12.90 7.19
N ALA A 174 0.62 -12.81 6.09
CA ALA A 174 0.69 -13.79 5.01
C ALA A 174 2.11 -13.93 4.46
N MET A 175 2.86 -12.82 4.34
CA MET A 175 4.27 -12.86 3.97
C MET A 175 5.15 -13.59 5.01
N LEU A 176 4.88 -13.42 6.31
CA LEU A 176 5.60 -14.16 7.36
C LEU A 176 5.29 -15.66 7.34
N SER A 177 4.02 -16.03 7.13
CA SER A 177 3.60 -17.43 7.01
C SER A 177 4.24 -18.10 5.78
N SER A 178 4.37 -17.37 4.67
CA SER A 178 5.11 -17.85 3.48
C SER A 178 6.60 -18.08 3.74
N SER A 179 7.16 -17.39 4.75
CA SER A 179 8.56 -17.52 5.19
C SER A 179 8.74 -18.57 6.30
N SER A 180 7.77 -19.46 6.51
CA SER A 180 7.78 -20.49 7.56
C SER A 180 7.80 -19.97 9.01
N ILE A 181 7.41 -18.71 9.23
CA ILE A 181 7.27 -18.14 10.58
C ILE A 181 5.82 -18.33 11.04
N SER A 182 5.63 -19.19 12.05
CA SER A 182 4.32 -19.53 12.65
C SER A 182 4.19 -19.03 14.09
N SER A 183 4.96 -18.01 14.47
CA SER A 183 4.88 -17.37 15.77
C SER A 183 4.63 -15.87 15.65
N CYS A 184 3.87 -15.31 16.58
CA CYS A 184 3.56 -13.89 16.60
C CYS A 184 4.85 -13.05 16.66
N PRO A 185 5.05 -12.05 15.80
CA PRO A 185 6.26 -11.21 15.82
C PRO A 185 6.48 -10.45 17.13
N LEU A 186 5.40 -10.14 17.85
CA LEU A 186 5.44 -9.34 19.07
C LEU A 186 5.62 -10.23 20.32
N CYS A 187 4.69 -11.16 20.56
CA CYS A 187 4.72 -12.00 21.76
C CYS A 187 5.22 -13.43 21.55
N ARG A 188 5.57 -13.83 20.32
CA ARG A 188 6.09 -15.16 19.95
C ARG A 188 5.17 -16.34 20.22
N VAL A 189 3.91 -16.07 20.57
CA VAL A 189 2.92 -17.14 20.72
C VAL A 189 2.69 -17.82 19.36
N PRO A 190 2.73 -19.16 19.28
CA PRO A 190 2.49 -19.87 18.04
C PRO A 190 1.07 -19.66 17.53
N PHE A 191 0.93 -19.61 16.21
CA PHE A 191 -0.34 -19.54 15.51
C PHE A 191 -0.34 -20.50 14.32
N ALA A 192 -1.54 -20.96 13.95
CA ALA A 192 -1.76 -21.91 12.87
C ALA A 192 -2.53 -21.29 11.70
N VAL A 193 -3.44 -20.36 11.99
CA VAL A 193 -4.35 -19.79 10.99
C VAL A 193 -4.44 -18.29 11.20
N LEU A 194 -4.46 -17.55 10.09
CA LEU A 194 -4.77 -16.13 10.06
C LEU A 194 -6.28 -15.95 9.87
N ARG A 195 -6.92 -15.07 10.63
CA ARG A 195 -8.32 -14.67 10.38
C ARG A 195 -8.43 -13.17 10.20
N LYS A 196 -9.20 -12.78 9.18
CA LYS A 196 -9.53 -11.38 8.93
C LYS A 196 -10.46 -10.88 10.04
N VAL A 197 -10.24 -9.65 10.46
CA VAL A 197 -11.19 -8.94 11.32
C VAL A 197 -12.27 -8.36 10.40
N PRO A 198 -13.55 -8.78 10.54
CA PRO A 198 -14.64 -8.25 9.74
C PRO A 198 -14.89 -6.77 10.05
N SER A 199 -15.44 -6.02 9.11
CA SER A 199 -15.85 -4.64 9.41
C SER A 199 -17.03 -4.65 10.39
N PRO A 200 -17.00 -3.84 11.47
CA PRO A 200 -18.14 -3.74 12.40
C PRO A 200 -19.41 -3.22 11.70
N MET A 201 -19.28 -2.59 10.53
CA MET A 201 -20.41 -2.08 9.73
C MET A 201 -21.08 -3.15 8.85
N GLU A 202 -20.31 -4.15 8.43
CA GLU A 202 -20.74 -5.17 7.47
C GLU A 202 -21.12 -6.47 8.19
N ASP A 203 -20.32 -6.85 9.19
CA ASP A 203 -20.58 -7.99 10.07
C ASP A 203 -20.27 -7.62 11.52
N PRO A 204 -21.22 -6.93 12.21
CA PRO A 204 -21.04 -6.51 13.59
C PRO A 204 -20.76 -7.68 14.54
N ARG A 205 -21.45 -8.81 14.31
CA ARG A 205 -21.32 -10.01 15.15
C ARG A 205 -19.96 -10.68 14.93
N GLY A 206 -19.50 -10.77 13.69
CA GLY A 206 -18.17 -11.28 13.37
C GLY A 206 -17.05 -10.38 13.89
N TRP A 207 -17.23 -9.06 13.90
CA TRP A 207 -16.28 -8.14 14.54
C TRP A 207 -16.21 -8.37 16.05
N PHE A 208 -17.36 -8.45 16.73
CA PHE A 208 -17.42 -8.72 18.18
C PHE A 208 -16.68 -10.02 18.53
N LEU A 209 -16.96 -11.10 17.80
CA LEU A 209 -16.30 -12.40 18.00
C LEU A 209 -14.80 -12.38 17.68
N ALA A 210 -14.35 -11.48 16.79
CA ALA A 210 -12.93 -11.31 16.49
C ALA A 210 -12.18 -10.54 17.59
N MET A 211 -12.87 -9.64 18.31
CA MET A 211 -12.30 -8.88 19.42
C MET A 211 -12.27 -9.66 20.73
N ASP A 212 -13.27 -10.52 20.97
CA ASP A 212 -13.36 -11.44 22.11
C ASP A 212 -12.27 -12.52 22.03
N ALA A 213 -11.09 -12.21 22.57
CA ALA A 213 -9.91 -13.03 22.43
C ALA A 213 -9.99 -14.30 23.28
N ASP A 214 -10.70 -14.22 24.41
CA ASP A 214 -10.81 -15.31 25.38
C ASP A 214 -12.08 -16.18 25.20
N GLY A 215 -13.03 -15.71 24.38
CA GLY A 215 -14.23 -16.43 23.99
C GLY A 215 -15.28 -16.47 25.10
N LYS A 216 -15.36 -15.42 25.91
CA LYS A 216 -16.33 -15.30 27.01
C LYS A 216 -17.69 -14.74 26.58
N GLU A 217 -17.86 -14.45 25.29
CA GLU A 217 -19.04 -13.80 24.71
C GLU A 217 -19.30 -12.41 25.30
N LYS A 218 -18.26 -11.79 25.86
CA LYS A 218 -18.26 -10.47 26.48
C LYS A 218 -16.95 -9.77 26.14
N LEU A 219 -17.02 -8.49 25.79
CA LEU A 219 -15.83 -7.69 25.50
C LEU A 219 -15.37 -6.94 26.74
N THR A 220 -14.15 -7.21 27.16
CA THR A 220 -13.50 -6.44 28.21
C THR A 220 -13.14 -5.05 27.69
N ARG A 221 -12.92 -4.12 28.62
CA ARG A 221 -12.46 -2.76 28.33
C ARG A 221 -11.24 -2.69 27.41
N GLN A 222 -10.29 -3.59 27.62
CA GLN A 222 -9.05 -3.64 26.85
C GLN A 222 -9.28 -4.16 25.41
N GLU A 223 -10.19 -5.11 25.23
CA GLU A 223 -10.49 -5.67 23.91
C GLU A 223 -11.20 -4.65 23.01
N VAL A 224 -12.09 -3.84 23.60
CA VAL A 224 -12.73 -2.74 22.89
C VAL A 224 -11.73 -1.66 22.54
N ASP A 225 -10.88 -1.23 23.47
CA ASP A 225 -9.84 -0.21 23.20
C ASP A 225 -8.88 -0.67 22.09
N ASP A 226 -8.35 -1.89 22.19
CA ASP A 226 -7.45 -2.44 21.16
C ASP A 226 -8.15 -2.58 19.80
N GLY A 227 -9.40 -3.02 19.79
CA GLY A 227 -10.19 -3.23 18.58
C GLY A 227 -10.57 -1.95 17.85
N LEU A 228 -10.97 -0.92 18.61
CA LEU A 228 -11.33 0.38 18.05
C LEU A 228 -10.11 1.07 17.42
N ARG A 229 -8.97 1.04 18.11
CA ARG A 229 -7.71 1.60 17.60
C ARG A 229 -7.20 0.86 16.37
N ALA A 230 -7.32 -0.47 16.35
CA ALA A 230 -6.84 -1.27 15.22
C ALA A 230 -7.68 -1.07 13.95
N VAL A 231 -9.01 -0.91 14.08
CA VAL A 231 -9.93 -0.97 12.92
C VAL A 231 -10.41 0.42 12.49
N LEU A 232 -10.39 1.42 13.36
CA LEU A 232 -10.92 2.76 13.06
C LEU A 232 -9.79 3.81 13.03
N PRO A 233 -9.87 4.81 12.15
CA PRO A 233 -9.00 5.98 12.18
C PRO A 233 -9.44 6.93 13.31
N VAL A 234 -9.21 6.51 14.56
CA VAL A 234 -9.55 7.28 15.77
C VAL A 234 -8.33 8.03 16.28
N ASP A 235 -8.51 9.28 16.71
CA ASP A 235 -7.49 10.04 17.44
C ASP A 235 -7.28 9.40 18.82
N ASP A 236 -6.13 8.74 19.01
CA ASP A 236 -5.78 8.00 20.24
C ASP A 236 -5.96 8.85 21.50
N LYS A 237 -5.52 10.12 21.49
CA LYS A 237 -5.63 11.02 22.65
C LYS A 237 -7.08 11.47 22.88
N GLY A 238 -7.82 11.66 21.78
CA GLY A 238 -9.24 12.02 21.81
C GLY A 238 -10.15 10.86 22.20
N LEU A 239 -9.72 9.61 21.97
CA LEU A 239 -10.42 8.40 22.41
C LEU A 239 -10.16 8.18 23.91
N GLU A 240 -8.90 8.17 24.35
CA GLU A 240 -8.53 7.99 25.76
C GLU A 240 -9.22 8.99 26.69
N SER A 241 -9.26 10.27 26.31
CA SER A 241 -9.86 11.32 27.13
C SER A 241 -11.38 11.24 27.27
N ARG A 242 -12.07 10.52 26.38
CA ARG A 242 -13.54 10.36 26.41
C ARG A 242 -13.98 8.93 26.69
N PHE A 243 -13.02 7.99 26.76
CA PHE A 243 -13.31 6.56 26.85
C PHE A 243 -14.13 6.22 28.09
N ASP A 244 -13.82 6.82 29.25
CA ASP A 244 -14.55 6.57 30.50
C ASP A 244 -16.04 6.97 30.39
N MET A 245 -16.33 8.15 29.83
CA MET A 245 -17.69 8.65 29.66
C MET A 245 -18.48 7.81 28.64
N LEU A 246 -17.81 7.37 27.57
CA LEU A 246 -18.40 6.51 26.55
C LEU A 246 -18.66 5.09 27.08
N TRP A 247 -17.75 4.57 27.89
CA TRP A 247 -17.86 3.25 28.50
C TRP A 247 -19.09 3.13 29.40
N GLU A 248 -19.36 4.14 30.23
CA GLU A 248 -20.56 4.19 31.09
C GLU A 248 -21.87 4.20 30.29
N HIS A 249 -21.85 4.70 29.04
CA HIS A 249 -23.02 4.66 28.15
C HIS A 249 -23.18 3.31 27.46
N TRP A 250 -22.07 2.60 27.19
CA TRP A 250 -22.09 1.32 26.50
C TRP A 250 -22.35 0.13 27.44
N ASP A 251 -21.82 0.15 28.66
CA ASP A 251 -22.03 -0.88 29.70
C ASP A 251 -23.29 -0.56 30.54
N LYS A 252 -24.46 -0.69 29.90
CA LYS A 252 -25.76 -0.36 30.52
C LYS A 252 -26.08 -1.24 31.73
N THR A 253 -25.59 -2.47 31.72
CA THR A 253 -25.75 -3.40 32.84
C THR A 253 -24.77 -3.15 33.98
N ASN A 254 -23.81 -2.22 33.79
CA ASN A 254 -22.73 -1.88 34.72
C ASN A 254 -21.97 -3.15 35.18
N SER A 255 -21.80 -4.08 34.25
CA SER A 255 -21.24 -5.39 34.50
C SER A 255 -19.72 -5.39 34.44
N GLY A 256 -19.11 -4.31 33.93
CA GLY A 256 -17.69 -4.15 33.70
C GLY A 256 -17.22 -4.66 32.33
N ASP A 257 -18.08 -5.36 31.59
CA ASP A 257 -17.84 -5.91 30.26
C ASP A 257 -19.04 -5.60 29.34
N ILE A 258 -18.82 -5.48 28.03
CA ILE A 258 -19.88 -5.24 27.05
C ILE A 258 -20.35 -6.56 26.46
N GLY A 259 -21.61 -6.91 26.71
CA GLY A 259 -22.27 -8.06 26.07
C GLY A 259 -22.70 -7.77 24.63
N MET A 260 -23.04 -8.83 23.89
CA MET A 260 -23.53 -8.70 22.50
C MET A 260 -24.77 -7.82 22.38
N ASP A 261 -25.70 -7.91 23.33
CA ASP A 261 -26.94 -7.13 23.32
C ASP A 261 -26.68 -5.64 23.58
N GLU A 262 -25.70 -5.30 24.42
CA GLU A 262 -25.26 -3.91 24.67
C GLU A 262 -24.47 -3.34 23.49
N PHE A 263 -23.69 -4.20 22.81
CA PHE A 263 -22.98 -3.83 21.59
C PHE A 263 -23.94 -3.49 20.43
N LEU A 264 -25.02 -4.27 20.27
CA LEU A 264 -25.99 -4.15 19.17
C LEU A 264 -27.17 -3.19 19.46
N ASP A 265 -27.22 -2.58 20.65
CA ASP A 265 -28.32 -1.71 21.05
C ASP A 265 -28.57 -0.56 20.04
N GLU A 266 -29.79 -0.47 19.53
CA GLU A 266 -30.17 0.41 18.41
C GLU A 266 -30.21 1.91 18.80
N ASP A 267 -30.35 2.22 20.09
CA ASP A 267 -30.51 3.58 20.58
C ASP A 267 -29.16 4.20 21.00
N GLU A 268 -28.33 3.48 21.75
CA GLU A 268 -27.07 4.00 22.31
C GLU A 268 -25.90 3.00 22.34
N GLY A 269 -25.99 1.87 21.62
CA GLY A 269 -24.94 0.83 21.63
C GLY A 269 -23.59 1.27 21.04
N LEU A 270 -22.53 0.56 21.44
CA LEU A 270 -21.15 0.77 20.95
C LEU A 270 -21.09 0.74 19.41
N LEU A 271 -21.84 -0.14 18.75
CA LEU A 271 -21.89 -0.20 17.29
C LEU A 271 -22.40 1.10 16.65
N LYS A 272 -23.41 1.74 17.23
CA LYS A 272 -23.96 3.02 16.74
C LYS A 272 -22.93 4.14 16.85
N TRP A 273 -22.19 4.18 17.96
CA TRP A 273 -21.08 5.11 18.12
C TRP A 273 -19.96 4.86 17.11
N VAL A 274 -19.60 3.59 16.87
CA VAL A 274 -18.65 3.20 15.82
C VAL A 274 -19.13 3.71 14.46
N ILE A 275 -20.40 3.46 14.09
CA ILE A 275 -21.00 3.95 12.84
C ILE A 275 -20.91 5.48 12.71
N ALA A 276 -21.25 6.22 13.77
CA ALA A 276 -21.21 7.68 13.79
C ALA A 276 -19.78 8.23 13.69
N THR A 277 -18.84 7.61 14.41
CA THR A 277 -17.44 8.02 14.47
C THR A 277 -16.71 7.70 13.16
N THR A 278 -16.98 6.55 12.54
CA THR A 278 -16.38 6.16 11.26
C THR A 278 -16.84 7.06 10.11
N LYS A 279 -18.11 7.51 10.12
CA LYS A 279 -18.62 8.52 9.17
C LYS A 279 -17.93 9.87 9.33
N THR A 280 -17.66 10.27 10.57
CA THR A 280 -17.03 11.56 10.90
C THR A 280 -15.50 11.55 10.70
N ALA A 281 -14.84 10.41 10.91
CA ALA A 281 -13.38 10.25 10.76
C ALA A 281 -12.93 10.14 9.30
N ARG A 282 -13.76 9.58 8.41
CA ARG A 282 -13.57 9.62 6.94
C ARG A 282 -13.48 11.05 6.37
N GLU A 283 -13.84 12.07 7.15
CA GLU A 283 -13.76 13.48 6.77
C GLU A 283 -12.47 14.17 7.26
N ARG A 284 -11.59 13.52 8.04
CA ARG A 284 -10.50 14.21 8.80
C ARG A 284 -9.03 13.85 8.53
N ASP A 285 -8.68 12.90 7.66
CA ASP A 285 -7.26 12.61 7.40
C ASP A 285 -6.60 13.54 6.38
N LEU A 286 -5.93 14.59 6.86
CA LEU A 286 -5.00 15.39 6.05
C LEU A 286 -3.99 16.14 6.95
N VAL A 287 -2.81 15.59 7.24
CA VAL A 287 -1.61 16.44 7.43
C VAL A 287 -0.46 15.80 6.65
N PRO A 288 -0.03 16.38 5.52
CA PRO A 288 1.11 15.87 4.77
C PRO A 288 2.43 16.13 5.51
N ILE A 289 3.34 15.16 5.41
CA ILE A 289 4.70 15.19 5.97
C ILE A 289 5.50 16.32 5.30
N PRO A 290 6.23 17.17 6.06
CA PRO A 290 7.07 18.24 5.50
C PRO A 290 8.15 17.71 4.54
N ASP A 291 8.56 18.54 3.58
CA ASP A 291 9.58 18.19 2.58
C ASP A 291 11.00 18.47 3.13
N VAL A 292 11.82 17.42 3.22
CA VAL A 292 13.17 17.45 3.82
C VAL A 292 14.19 18.25 3.00
N ASP A 293 13.96 18.43 1.69
CA ASP A 293 14.87 19.17 0.81
C ASP A 293 14.66 20.70 0.90
N LYS A 294 13.47 21.14 1.35
CA LYS A 294 13.09 22.57 1.39
C LYS A 294 13.23 23.19 2.77
N ASP A 295 12.89 22.46 3.83
CA ASP A 295 12.86 23.02 5.18
C ASP A 295 13.23 21.98 6.25
N ARG A 296 14.56 21.77 6.38
CA ARG A 296 15.16 20.70 7.22
C ARG A 296 14.81 20.84 8.70
N GLU A 297 14.67 22.07 9.18
CA GLU A 297 14.35 22.37 10.58
C GLU A 297 12.89 22.05 10.91
N VAL A 298 11.97 22.37 9.99
CA VAL A 298 10.54 22.03 10.11
C VAL A 298 10.33 20.52 10.03
N TRP A 299 11.08 19.84 9.16
CA TRP A 299 11.10 18.39 9.10
C TRP A 299 11.61 17.77 10.42
N PHE A 300 12.73 18.25 10.95
CA PHE A 300 13.30 17.73 12.21
C PHE A 300 12.32 17.91 13.37
N ARG A 301 11.71 19.08 13.51
CA ARG A 301 10.70 19.37 14.55
C ARG A 301 9.39 18.61 14.38
N PHE A 302 9.02 18.27 13.14
CA PHE A 302 7.84 17.45 12.86
C PHE A 302 8.04 16.01 13.37
N TRP A 303 9.27 15.50 13.33
CA TRP A 303 9.60 14.14 13.78
C TRP A 303 10.12 14.07 15.24
N ASP A 304 10.53 15.20 15.82
CA ASP A 304 10.83 15.39 17.25
C ASP A 304 9.51 15.51 18.03
N MET A 305 8.77 14.39 18.07
CA MET A 305 7.42 14.30 18.62
C MET A 305 7.37 14.55 20.13
N ASP A 306 8.49 14.34 20.82
CA ASP A 306 8.70 14.58 22.24
C ASP A 306 9.26 15.98 22.54
N HIS A 307 9.60 16.76 21.50
CA HIS A 307 10.13 18.11 21.58
C HIS A 307 11.38 18.23 22.46
N VAL A 308 12.21 17.20 22.45
CA VAL A 308 13.43 17.11 23.27
C VAL A 308 14.62 17.77 22.56
N GLY A 309 14.47 18.11 21.27
CA GLY A 309 15.48 18.79 20.48
C GLY A 309 16.54 17.85 19.87
N SER A 310 16.33 16.54 19.99
CA SER A 310 17.16 15.49 19.38
C SER A 310 16.27 14.39 18.81
N LEU A 311 16.75 13.70 17.78
CA LEU A 311 16.09 12.51 17.23
C LEU A 311 16.90 11.28 17.59
N ASP A 312 16.25 10.23 18.06
CA ASP A 312 16.87 8.93 18.20
C ASP A 312 16.91 8.16 16.85
N LYS A 313 17.54 6.97 16.86
CA LYS A 313 17.70 6.12 15.66
C LYS A 313 16.37 5.73 15.03
N GLU A 314 15.38 5.47 15.86
CA GLU A 314 14.07 5.00 15.42
C GLU A 314 13.24 6.16 14.87
N GLN A 315 13.31 7.34 15.48
CA GLN A 315 12.71 8.58 14.99
C GLN A 315 13.29 8.98 13.63
N VAL A 316 14.61 8.94 13.44
CA VAL A 316 15.24 9.25 12.14
C VAL A 316 14.88 8.20 11.08
N MET A 317 14.91 6.91 11.42
CA MET A 317 14.50 5.86 10.49
C MET A 317 13.03 6.01 10.07
N ARG A 318 12.13 6.26 11.02
CA ARG A 318 10.70 6.47 10.77
C ARG A 318 10.47 7.68 9.89
N ALA A 319 11.16 8.78 10.20
CA ALA A 319 11.08 10.02 9.46
C ALA A 319 11.54 9.84 8.01
N LEU A 320 12.66 9.15 7.77
CA LEU A 320 13.19 8.89 6.43
C LEU A 320 12.28 7.93 5.64
N MET A 321 11.78 6.85 6.25
CA MET A 321 10.87 5.91 5.59
C MET A 321 9.53 6.56 5.20
N LYS A 322 8.98 7.42 6.06
CA LYS A 322 7.73 8.13 5.77
C LYS A 322 7.92 9.29 4.77
N THR A 323 9.15 9.83 4.67
CA THR A 323 9.54 10.88 3.70
C THR A 323 9.88 10.32 2.32
N PHE A 324 10.55 9.16 2.25
CA PHE A 324 10.92 8.48 1.01
C PHE A 324 10.12 7.18 0.86
N ARG A 325 8.81 7.31 0.60
CA ARG A 325 7.87 6.17 0.55
C ARG A 325 8.19 5.10 -0.50
N ASP A 326 8.96 5.46 -1.54
CA ASP A 326 9.36 4.58 -2.64
C ASP A 326 10.73 3.92 -2.43
N ALA A 327 11.43 4.20 -1.31
CA ALA A 327 12.76 3.66 -1.06
C ALA A 327 12.72 2.26 -0.45
N ASP A 328 13.66 1.38 -0.86
CA ASP A 328 13.80 0.04 -0.30
C ASP A 328 14.14 0.11 1.20
N VAL A 329 13.29 -0.51 2.02
CA VAL A 329 13.39 -0.56 3.47
C VAL A 329 14.67 -1.25 3.96
N ALA A 330 15.15 -2.27 3.24
CA ALA A 330 16.36 -3.00 3.60
C ALA A 330 17.62 -2.17 3.34
N GLU A 331 17.66 -1.48 2.19
CA GLU A 331 18.77 -0.60 1.81
C GLU A 331 18.81 0.65 2.69
N MET A 332 17.65 1.26 2.99
CA MET A 332 17.54 2.40 3.90
C MET A 332 18.07 2.05 5.31
N ARG A 333 17.75 0.86 5.84
CA ARG A 333 18.27 0.40 7.14
C ARG A 333 19.78 0.20 7.13
N LYS A 334 20.34 -0.29 6.03
CA LYS A 334 21.78 -0.50 5.87
C LYS A 334 22.53 0.84 5.79
N VAL A 335 22.04 1.78 4.98
CA VAL A 335 22.62 3.13 4.84
C VAL A 335 22.52 3.90 6.16
N VAL A 336 21.34 3.95 6.78
CA VAL A 336 21.15 4.61 8.08
C VAL A 336 22.00 3.92 9.14
N GLY A 337 22.00 2.59 9.20
CA GLY A 337 22.77 1.82 10.19
C GLY A 337 24.28 2.01 10.10
N SER A 338 24.84 2.07 8.89
CA SER A 338 26.26 2.31 8.64
C SER A 338 26.68 3.76 8.95
N LEU A 339 25.83 4.73 8.61
CA LEU A 339 26.12 6.14 8.89
C LEU A 339 25.88 6.48 10.37
N TRP A 340 25.00 5.75 11.07
CA TRP A 340 24.64 6.00 12.47
C TRP A 340 25.84 5.94 13.42
N THR A 341 26.81 5.06 13.16
CA THR A 341 28.00 4.89 14.02
C THR A 341 29.02 6.01 13.88
N ASP A 342 29.01 6.74 12.76
CA ASP A 342 30.00 7.76 12.44
C ASP A 342 29.63 9.15 13.01
N PHE A 343 28.37 9.34 13.40
CA PHE A 343 27.81 10.65 13.77
C PHE A 343 27.42 10.81 15.24
N ILE A 344 27.62 9.79 16.07
CA ILE A 344 27.06 9.75 17.44
C ILE A 344 28.14 9.85 18.51
N THR A 345 27.93 10.78 19.46
CA THR A 345 28.58 10.80 20.77
C THR A 345 27.85 9.87 21.75
N SER A 346 28.46 9.52 22.89
CA SER A 346 28.10 8.42 23.80
C SER A 346 26.64 8.30 24.31
N GLU A 347 25.72 9.17 23.91
CA GLU A 347 24.31 9.21 24.34
C GLU A 347 23.28 8.67 23.33
N GLY A 348 23.68 8.30 22.10
CA GLY A 348 22.83 7.52 21.20
C GLY A 348 21.68 8.27 20.48
N SER A 349 21.68 9.60 20.51
CA SER A 349 20.75 10.48 19.78
C SER A 349 21.51 11.48 18.89
N ILE A 350 20.83 12.06 17.90
CA ILE A 350 21.40 13.12 17.05
C ILE A 350 20.69 14.45 17.32
N SER A 351 21.46 15.49 17.63
CA SER A 351 20.93 16.84 17.83
C SER A 351 20.55 17.51 16.52
N CYS A 352 19.64 18.49 16.56
CA CYS A 352 19.24 19.27 15.39
C CYS A 352 20.45 19.92 14.67
N GLU A 353 21.43 20.40 15.44
CA GLU A 353 22.65 21.04 14.90
C GLU A 353 23.57 20.03 14.20
N GLU A 354 23.71 18.80 14.73
CA GLU A 354 24.48 17.71 14.11
C GLU A 354 23.80 17.13 12.88
N PHE A 355 22.47 17.04 12.92
CA PHE A 355 21.65 16.56 11.81
C PHE A 355 21.71 17.51 10.60
N MET A 356 21.77 18.83 10.84
CA MET A 356 21.72 19.88 9.82
C MET A 356 23.09 20.43 9.37
N ARG A 357 24.23 19.87 9.83
CA ARG A 357 25.56 20.39 9.45
C ARG A 357 25.73 20.44 7.92
N PRO A 358 25.93 21.61 7.30
CA PRO A 358 26.03 21.71 5.85
C PRO A 358 27.19 20.87 5.29
N GLY A 359 26.89 19.97 4.35
CA GLY A 359 27.88 19.17 3.61
C GLY A 359 28.54 18.04 4.41
N THR A 360 28.26 17.92 5.72
CA THR A 360 28.80 16.87 6.59
C THR A 360 27.75 16.19 7.45
N GLY A 361 26.53 16.72 7.56
CA GLY A 361 25.45 16.20 8.38
C GLY A 361 24.88 14.87 7.85
N LEU A 362 24.27 14.11 8.76
CA LEU A 362 23.70 12.79 8.50
C LEU A 362 22.69 12.82 7.33
N LEU A 363 21.84 13.85 7.27
CA LEU A 363 20.85 14.01 6.20
C LEU A 363 21.49 14.21 4.82
N ASP A 364 22.53 15.04 4.71
CA ASP A 364 23.20 15.31 3.43
C ASP A 364 23.86 14.04 2.88
N LYS A 365 24.48 13.23 3.75
CA LYS A 365 25.08 11.95 3.35
C LYS A 365 24.03 10.91 2.96
N ILE A 366 22.96 10.75 3.74
CA ILE A 366 21.87 9.82 3.46
C ILE A 366 21.18 10.18 2.13
N VAL A 367 20.86 11.45 1.91
CA VAL A 367 20.22 11.91 0.67
C VAL A 367 21.14 11.71 -0.54
N THR A 368 22.45 11.92 -0.37
CA THR A 368 23.44 11.67 -1.43
C THR A 368 23.54 10.18 -1.76
N ASP A 369 23.62 9.31 -0.75
CA ASP A 369 23.76 7.86 -0.94
C ASP A 369 22.48 7.20 -1.51
N ILE A 370 21.30 7.62 -1.07
CA ILE A 370 20.01 7.14 -1.63
C ILE A 370 19.85 7.57 -3.09
N ARG A 371 20.24 8.81 -3.43
CA ARG A 371 20.19 9.32 -4.82
C ARG A 371 21.22 8.66 -5.72
N ASN A 372 22.37 8.26 -5.19
CA ASN A 372 23.40 7.52 -5.92
C ASN A 372 23.03 6.02 -6.08
N ALA A 373 22.36 5.42 -5.09
CA ALA A 373 21.85 4.05 -5.17
C ALA A 373 20.71 3.89 -6.19
N GLY A 374 19.93 4.95 -6.44
CA GLY A 374 18.89 4.98 -7.47
C GLY A 374 19.40 5.00 -8.93
N GLY A 375 20.71 5.04 -9.15
CA GLY A 375 21.34 5.05 -10.48
C GLY A 375 21.84 3.69 -10.99
N GLY A 376 21.80 2.63 -10.18
CA GLY A 376 22.28 1.29 -10.53
C GLY A 376 21.21 0.23 -10.35
N GLY A 377 20.41 -0.02 -11.39
CA GLY A 377 19.38 -1.05 -11.36
C GLY A 377 19.96 -2.45 -11.21
N THR A 378 19.63 -3.12 -10.11
CA THR A 378 19.65 -4.59 -10.02
C THR A 378 18.27 -5.12 -10.39
N GLU A 379 18.25 -5.94 -11.44
CA GLU A 379 17.07 -6.65 -11.94
C GLU A 379 16.48 -7.56 -10.86
N HIS A 380 15.22 -7.32 -10.48
CA HIS A 380 14.37 -8.32 -9.84
C HIS A 380 13.21 -8.67 -10.78
N SER A 381 13.04 -9.97 -11.00
CA SER A 381 12.18 -10.60 -12.01
C SER A 381 10.71 -10.18 -11.93
N PRO A 382 10.02 -10.08 -13.08
CA PRO A 382 8.61 -9.72 -13.16
C PRO A 382 7.69 -10.85 -12.66
N PRO A 383 6.45 -10.52 -12.22
CA PRO A 383 5.42 -11.51 -11.92
C PRO A 383 5.05 -12.32 -13.19
N PRO A 384 4.46 -13.53 -13.03
CA PRO A 384 4.27 -14.44 -14.15
C PRO A 384 3.42 -13.80 -15.26
N PRO A 385 3.74 -14.09 -16.53
CA PRO A 385 3.12 -13.44 -17.67
C PRO A 385 1.64 -13.78 -17.76
N ALA A 386 0.83 -12.77 -18.07
CA ALA A 386 -0.44 -12.94 -18.73
C ALA A 386 -0.25 -13.81 -20.00
N PRO A 387 -1.25 -14.60 -20.42
CA PRO A 387 -1.09 -15.59 -21.49
C PRO A 387 -0.46 -14.98 -22.75
N ALA A 388 0.49 -15.75 -23.29
CA ALA A 388 1.47 -15.34 -24.28
C ALA A 388 0.88 -14.78 -25.58
N GLY A 389 1.41 -13.62 -25.99
CA GLY A 389 1.31 -13.14 -27.37
C GLY A 389 1.22 -11.61 -27.47
N GLU A 390 2.30 -10.88 -27.18
CA GLU A 390 2.53 -9.51 -27.69
C GLU A 390 3.92 -9.02 -27.21
N GLU A 391 4.94 -9.11 -28.06
CA GLU A 391 6.22 -8.41 -27.85
C GLU A 391 5.96 -6.90 -27.98
N ARG A 392 5.81 -6.19 -26.85
CA ARG A 392 5.57 -4.74 -26.85
C ARG A 392 6.86 -3.98 -27.16
N HIS A 393 7.07 -3.64 -28.41
CA HIS A 393 8.12 -2.70 -28.82
C HIS A 393 7.85 -1.30 -28.22
N GLN A 394 8.86 -0.70 -27.58
CA GLN A 394 8.82 0.67 -27.06
C GLN A 394 9.06 1.69 -28.20
N SER A 395 8.16 1.77 -29.18
CA SER A 395 8.23 2.76 -30.26
C SER A 395 7.62 4.10 -29.83
N ILE A 396 8.09 5.24 -30.36
CA ILE A 396 7.48 6.57 -30.19
C ILE A 396 6.27 6.70 -31.12
N SER A 397 5.17 7.32 -30.68
CA SER A 397 3.92 7.35 -31.48
C SER A 397 4.18 8.20 -32.73
N GLY A 398 3.74 7.71 -33.87
CA GLY A 398 4.02 8.34 -35.16
C GLY A 398 5.43 8.12 -35.71
N GLN A 399 6.31 7.38 -35.02
CA GLN A 399 7.63 7.03 -35.54
C GLN A 399 7.69 5.57 -35.97
N GLN A 400 8.50 5.32 -37.00
CA GLN A 400 8.76 3.96 -37.46
C GLN A 400 9.57 3.21 -36.40
N CYS A 401 9.02 2.10 -35.95
CA CYS A 401 9.66 1.18 -35.02
C CYS A 401 10.78 0.39 -35.72
N SER A 402 11.66 -0.24 -34.95
CA SER A 402 12.67 -1.17 -35.46
C SER A 402 12.08 -2.35 -36.23
N CYS A 403 10.80 -2.70 -36.01
CA CYS A 403 10.08 -3.71 -36.79
C CYS A 403 9.62 -3.19 -38.18
N GLY A 404 9.89 -1.93 -38.51
CA GLY A 404 9.50 -1.30 -39.77
C GLY A 404 8.07 -0.73 -39.79
N LYS A 405 7.25 -0.97 -38.77
CA LYS A 405 5.87 -0.45 -38.66
C LYS A 405 5.80 0.85 -37.84
N ILE A 406 4.80 1.69 -38.09
CA ILE A 406 4.40 2.74 -37.14
C ILE A 406 3.29 2.16 -36.26
N HIS A 407 3.59 1.98 -34.97
CA HIS A 407 2.58 1.55 -34.01
C HIS A 407 1.77 2.75 -33.56
N VAL A 408 0.46 2.56 -33.52
CA VAL A 408 -0.50 3.51 -32.97
C VAL A 408 -1.22 2.88 -31.80
N ARG A 409 -1.89 3.70 -31.01
CA ARG A 409 -2.73 3.25 -29.91
C ARG A 409 -4.03 4.01 -29.91
N ARG A 410 -5.03 3.43 -29.26
CA ARG A 410 -6.23 4.16 -28.88
C ARG A 410 -5.86 5.44 -28.13
N GLY A 411 -6.42 6.55 -28.60
CA GLY A 411 -6.19 7.91 -28.12
C GLY A 411 -5.07 8.68 -28.82
N ASP A 412 -4.25 8.03 -29.64
CA ASP A 412 -3.28 8.71 -30.48
C ASP A 412 -4.00 9.62 -31.50
N ARG A 413 -3.33 10.72 -31.84
CA ARG A 413 -3.87 11.73 -32.73
C ARG A 413 -3.46 11.48 -34.16
N VAL A 414 -4.39 11.73 -35.07
CA VAL A 414 -4.17 11.53 -36.50
C VAL A 414 -4.74 12.67 -37.32
N ARG A 415 -4.23 12.80 -38.53
CA ARG A 415 -4.72 13.67 -39.59
C ARG A 415 -4.63 12.96 -40.93
N PHE A 416 -5.24 13.49 -41.97
CA PHE A 416 -5.08 12.93 -43.32
C PHE A 416 -3.62 13.01 -43.80
N ALA A 417 -3.18 11.97 -44.51
CA ALA A 417 -1.87 11.97 -45.14
C ALA A 417 -1.74 13.09 -46.20
N PRO A 418 -0.57 13.73 -46.35
CA PRO A 418 -0.35 14.74 -47.37
C PRO A 418 -0.71 14.23 -48.77
N GLY A 419 -1.61 14.94 -49.47
CA GLY A 419 -2.06 14.57 -50.82
C GLY A 419 -3.33 13.70 -50.89
N GLN A 420 -3.82 13.16 -49.76
CA GLN A 420 -5.13 12.48 -49.72
C GLN A 420 -6.32 13.43 -49.46
N ALA A 421 -6.06 14.64 -48.95
CA ALA A 421 -7.07 15.67 -48.65
C ALA A 421 -8.00 16.02 -49.84
N PHE A 422 -7.59 15.71 -51.07
CA PHE A 422 -8.34 16.05 -52.28
C PHE A 422 -9.53 15.10 -52.58
N ARG A 423 -9.63 13.92 -51.95
CA ARG A 423 -10.68 12.93 -52.28
C ARG A 423 -11.99 13.07 -51.48
N GLN A 424 -12.02 13.87 -50.42
CA GLN A 424 -13.23 14.15 -49.63
C GLN A 424 -13.50 15.65 -49.47
N ALA A 425 -13.17 16.44 -50.51
CA ALA A 425 -13.51 17.85 -50.59
C ALA A 425 -15.01 18.09 -50.90
N GLU A 426 -15.89 17.40 -50.18
CA GLU A 426 -17.26 17.84 -49.94
C GLU A 426 -17.39 18.06 -48.41
N GLU A 427 -17.27 19.34 -48.05
CA GLU A 427 -17.76 19.95 -46.81
C GLU A 427 -17.10 19.52 -45.47
N SER A 428 -16.22 20.39 -44.95
CA SER A 428 -15.99 20.63 -43.51
C SER A 428 -15.36 19.54 -42.62
N ALA A 429 -14.76 18.48 -43.20
CA ALA A 429 -14.08 17.47 -42.39
C ALA A 429 -12.88 18.06 -41.62
N SER A 430 -12.82 17.89 -40.30
CA SER A 430 -11.66 18.31 -39.50
C SER A 430 -10.38 17.69 -40.01
N GLU A 431 -9.29 18.44 -39.93
CA GLU A 431 -7.96 17.90 -40.20
C GLU A 431 -7.47 16.97 -39.08
N LEU A 432 -8.04 17.03 -37.87
CA LEU A 432 -7.64 16.21 -36.73
C LEU A 432 -8.71 15.22 -36.27
N GLY A 433 -8.26 14.00 -36.00
CA GLY A 433 -9.06 12.92 -35.45
C GLY A 433 -8.30 12.13 -34.41
N THR A 434 -9.03 11.23 -33.76
CA THR A 434 -8.55 10.40 -32.67
C THR A 434 -8.76 8.93 -33.01
N ILE A 435 -7.73 8.11 -32.85
CA ILE A 435 -7.87 6.65 -33.00
C ILE A 435 -8.68 6.11 -31.83
N VAL A 436 -9.84 5.51 -32.10
CA VAL A 436 -10.68 4.88 -31.08
C VAL A 436 -10.52 3.37 -31.02
N LYS A 437 -10.06 2.76 -32.12
CA LYS A 437 -9.82 1.33 -32.24
C LYS A 437 -8.62 1.09 -33.15
N ASP A 438 -7.75 0.19 -32.72
CA ASP A 438 -6.63 -0.35 -33.50
C ASP A 438 -6.97 -1.82 -33.79
N GLU A 439 -7.00 -2.19 -35.07
CA GLU A 439 -7.15 -3.57 -35.53
C GLU A 439 -5.89 -3.99 -36.29
N GLU A 440 -4.78 -4.18 -35.58
CA GLU A 440 -3.49 -4.59 -36.18
C GLU A 440 -3.64 -5.83 -37.10
N ALA A 441 -4.46 -6.81 -36.73
CA ALA A 441 -4.72 -8.00 -37.54
C ALA A 441 -5.37 -7.68 -38.90
N ALA A 442 -6.19 -6.63 -38.95
CA ALA A 442 -6.84 -6.14 -40.17
C ALA A 442 -6.01 -5.07 -40.90
N ASN A 443 -4.86 -4.66 -40.32
CA ASN A 443 -4.10 -3.49 -40.76
C ASN A 443 -4.99 -2.26 -40.94
N ALA A 444 -5.84 -1.98 -39.94
CA ALA A 444 -6.80 -0.90 -40.00
C ALA A 444 -6.91 -0.16 -38.66
N VAL A 445 -7.28 1.11 -38.73
CA VAL A 445 -7.59 1.94 -37.55
C VAL A 445 -8.96 2.58 -37.72
N SER A 446 -9.73 2.65 -36.64
CA SER A 446 -10.98 3.40 -36.59
C SER A 446 -10.72 4.76 -35.98
N VAL A 447 -11.11 5.82 -36.69
CA VAL A 447 -10.87 7.21 -36.30
C VAL A 447 -12.21 7.91 -36.07
N HIS A 448 -12.28 8.64 -34.95
CA HIS A 448 -13.31 9.62 -34.68
C HIS A 448 -12.73 11.03 -34.94
N TRP A 449 -13.30 11.73 -35.91
CA TRP A 449 -12.87 13.08 -36.31
C TRP A 449 -13.46 14.14 -35.38
N ASP A 450 -12.69 15.19 -35.08
CA ASP A 450 -13.13 16.24 -34.15
C ASP A 450 -14.25 17.10 -34.75
N TYR A 451 -14.20 17.37 -36.06
CA TYR A 451 -15.27 17.96 -36.84
C TYR A 451 -15.85 16.93 -37.79
N GLY A 452 -17.00 16.40 -37.41
CA GLY A 452 -17.81 15.60 -38.30
C GLY A 452 -19.06 15.13 -37.58
N GLY A 453 -20.01 16.03 -37.30
CA GLY A 453 -21.36 15.70 -36.81
C GLY A 453 -21.45 14.50 -35.86
N GLN A 454 -22.54 13.73 -35.94
CA GLN A 454 -22.57 12.34 -35.46
C GLN A 454 -22.05 11.40 -36.56
N SER A 455 -20.94 11.73 -37.22
CA SER A 455 -20.43 10.88 -38.29
C SER A 455 -20.02 9.53 -37.71
N PRO A 456 -20.37 8.43 -38.39
CA PRO A 456 -19.95 7.11 -37.96
C PRO A 456 -18.43 7.02 -37.92
N LEU A 457 -17.92 6.18 -37.03
CA LEU A 457 -16.51 5.81 -36.99
C LEU A 457 -16.02 5.42 -38.39
N GLN A 458 -14.97 6.10 -38.86
CA GLN A 458 -14.40 5.83 -40.17
C GLN A 458 -13.18 4.92 -40.02
N ASN A 459 -13.11 3.88 -40.85
CA ASN A 459 -12.02 2.92 -40.86
C ASN A 459 -11.04 3.30 -41.97
N TYR A 460 -9.76 3.36 -41.63
CA TYR A 460 -8.68 3.70 -42.53
C TYR A 460 -7.67 2.58 -42.61
N ALA A 461 -7.06 2.42 -43.79
CA ALA A 461 -5.98 1.48 -43.96
C ALA A 461 -4.72 1.92 -43.18
N TRP A 462 -4.19 1.01 -42.38
CA TRP A 462 -2.95 1.16 -41.59
C TRP A 462 -1.98 0.00 -41.86
N PRO A 463 -1.50 -0.16 -43.12
CA PRO A 463 -0.56 -1.22 -43.49
C PRO A 463 0.79 -1.10 -42.78
N ALA A 464 1.58 -2.17 -42.81
CA ALA A 464 2.94 -2.16 -42.26
C ALA A 464 3.85 -1.13 -42.94
N ASP A 465 3.65 -0.87 -44.24
CA ASP A 465 4.35 0.17 -45.00
C ASP A 465 3.71 1.55 -44.75
N PRO A 466 4.43 2.50 -44.11
CA PRO A 466 3.91 3.84 -43.84
C PRO A 466 3.51 4.63 -45.09
N ALA A 467 4.06 4.29 -46.27
CA ALA A 467 3.70 4.97 -47.52
C ALA A 467 2.24 4.70 -47.94
N GLY A 468 1.63 3.63 -47.43
CA GLY A 468 0.23 3.26 -47.68
C GLY A 468 -0.74 3.80 -46.64
N HIS A 469 -0.29 4.60 -45.66
CA HIS A 469 -1.15 5.15 -44.62
C HIS A 469 -2.06 6.25 -45.17
N GLU A 470 -3.38 6.10 -44.97
CA GLU A 470 -4.36 7.11 -45.38
C GLU A 470 -4.45 8.28 -44.38
N VAL A 471 -4.17 7.97 -43.12
CA VAL A 471 -4.04 8.93 -42.02
C VAL A 471 -2.66 8.81 -41.41
N VAL A 472 -2.09 9.91 -40.94
CA VAL A 472 -0.76 9.97 -40.31
C VAL A 472 -0.88 10.50 -38.90
N HIS A 473 0.07 10.14 -38.04
CA HIS A 473 0.11 10.62 -36.67
C HIS A 473 0.23 12.16 -36.61
N ALA A 474 -0.50 12.77 -35.70
CA ALA A 474 -0.49 14.20 -35.38
C ALA A 474 0.02 14.40 -33.94
N ASP A 475 0.61 15.56 -33.65
CA ASP A 475 1.02 15.89 -32.29
C ASP A 475 -0.20 16.02 -31.38
N PHE A 476 -0.04 15.69 -30.10
CA PHE A 476 -1.11 15.84 -29.12
C PHE A 476 -1.49 17.31 -28.90
N LEU A 477 -0.56 18.24 -29.14
CA LEU A 477 -0.78 19.67 -29.02
C LEU A 477 -1.41 20.32 -30.26
N ASP A 478 -1.59 19.57 -31.35
CA ASP A 478 -2.20 20.12 -32.55
C ASP A 478 -3.67 20.48 -32.32
N ILE A 479 -4.08 21.61 -32.91
CA ILE A 479 -5.44 22.14 -32.88
C ILE A 479 -6.05 22.03 -34.29
N ALA A 480 -7.34 21.70 -34.36
CA ALA A 480 -7.98 21.14 -35.56
C ALA A 480 -8.02 22.04 -36.80
N SER A 481 -7.99 23.36 -36.66
CA SER A 481 -7.90 24.27 -37.82
C SER A 481 -7.38 25.66 -37.47
N PRO A 482 -6.90 26.44 -38.45
CA PRO A 482 -6.58 27.85 -38.27
C PRO A 482 -7.78 28.68 -37.79
N ASP A 483 -8.99 28.36 -38.25
CA ASP A 483 -10.23 29.05 -37.85
C ASP A 483 -10.56 28.80 -36.37
N VAL A 484 -10.38 27.56 -35.88
CA VAL A 484 -10.49 27.24 -34.45
C VAL A 484 -9.52 28.07 -33.64
N THR A 485 -8.27 28.12 -34.10
CA THR A 485 -7.19 28.80 -33.38
C THR A 485 -7.46 30.30 -33.31
N ALA A 486 -7.89 30.91 -34.42
CA ALA A 486 -8.26 32.32 -34.47
C ALA A 486 -9.45 32.62 -33.57
N LEU A 487 -10.52 31.83 -33.66
CA LEU A 487 -11.73 32.02 -32.86
C LEU A 487 -11.49 31.81 -31.37
N ALA A 488 -10.75 30.78 -30.99
CA ALA A 488 -10.36 30.49 -29.61
C ALA A 488 -9.57 31.67 -29.01
N ALA A 489 -8.65 32.25 -29.78
CA ALA A 489 -7.88 33.42 -29.37
C ALA A 489 -8.76 34.68 -29.22
N ASP A 490 -9.66 34.94 -30.19
CA ASP A 490 -10.53 36.11 -30.22
C ASP A 490 -11.53 36.11 -29.06
N LEU A 491 -12.14 34.95 -28.78
CA LEU A 491 -13.15 34.80 -27.73
C LEU A 491 -12.56 34.37 -26.37
N ARG A 492 -11.26 34.04 -26.31
CA ARG A 492 -10.58 33.49 -25.13
C ARG A 492 -11.27 32.23 -24.58
N ILE A 493 -11.68 31.37 -25.50
CA ILE A 493 -12.27 30.06 -25.21
C ILE A 493 -11.31 28.96 -25.65
N SER A 494 -11.51 27.72 -25.20
CA SER A 494 -10.70 26.59 -25.63
C SER A 494 -10.90 26.25 -27.09
N SER A 495 -9.91 25.57 -27.68
CA SER A 495 -10.03 24.95 -29.00
C SER A 495 -11.27 24.06 -29.13
N VAL A 496 -11.67 23.37 -28.05
CA VAL A 496 -12.87 22.50 -28.03
C VAL A 496 -14.16 23.32 -28.05
N ALA A 497 -14.26 24.36 -27.23
CA ALA A 497 -15.42 25.25 -27.20
C ALA A 497 -15.54 26.04 -28.50
N ALA A 498 -14.43 26.54 -29.05
CA ALA A 498 -14.39 27.17 -30.37
C ALA A 498 -14.84 26.20 -31.47
N SER A 499 -14.45 24.92 -31.36
CA SER A 499 -14.88 23.90 -32.32
C SER A 499 -16.38 23.62 -32.25
N GLU A 500 -16.92 23.51 -31.04
CA GLU A 500 -18.37 23.36 -30.85
C GLU A 500 -19.14 24.58 -31.36
N LEU A 501 -18.62 25.79 -31.12
CA LEU A 501 -19.24 27.02 -31.58
C LEU A 501 -19.32 27.09 -33.12
N LEU A 502 -18.21 26.76 -33.80
CA LEU A 502 -18.18 26.68 -35.27
C LEU A 502 -19.16 25.60 -35.79
N ARG A 503 -19.24 24.45 -35.11
CA ARG A 503 -20.20 23.39 -35.44
C ARG A 503 -21.65 23.85 -35.33
N ARG A 504 -22.02 24.51 -34.22
CA ARG A 504 -23.38 25.05 -34.00
C ARG A 504 -23.73 26.14 -35.00
N SER A 505 -22.77 27.02 -35.30
CA SER A 505 -22.91 28.08 -36.31
C SER A 505 -23.17 27.49 -37.70
N ALA A 506 -22.42 26.45 -38.10
CA ALA A 506 -22.64 25.74 -39.36
C ALA A 506 -24.00 25.03 -39.43
N ALA A 507 -24.55 24.60 -38.29
CA ALA A 507 -25.89 24.02 -38.17
C ALA A 507 -27.02 25.06 -38.14
N GLY A 508 -26.70 26.36 -38.11
CA GLY A 508 -27.70 27.43 -38.00
C GLY A 508 -28.34 27.57 -36.61
N GLU A 509 -27.69 27.02 -35.57
CA GLU A 509 -28.12 27.16 -34.17
C GLU A 509 -27.69 28.53 -33.61
N GLU A 510 -28.39 29.02 -32.58
CA GLU A 510 -28.02 30.28 -31.92
C GLU A 510 -26.67 30.14 -31.20
N VAL A 511 -25.72 31.01 -31.52
CA VAL A 511 -24.28 30.81 -31.28
C VAL A 511 -23.79 31.46 -29.97
N ALA A 512 -24.69 31.80 -29.05
CA ALA A 512 -24.31 32.40 -27.78
C ALA A 512 -23.95 31.33 -26.73
N GLY A 513 -22.77 31.41 -26.16
CA GLY A 513 -22.33 30.55 -25.06
C GLY A 513 -20.98 30.97 -24.51
N ASP A 514 -20.82 30.84 -23.20
CA ASP A 514 -19.52 30.83 -22.53
C ASP A 514 -18.84 29.45 -22.65
N GLU A 515 -17.59 29.35 -22.17
CA GLU A 515 -16.80 28.12 -22.19
C GLU A 515 -17.56 26.89 -21.65
N GLU A 516 -18.33 27.08 -20.57
CA GLU A 516 -19.00 26.00 -19.86
C GLU A 516 -20.25 25.53 -20.61
N SER A 517 -21.06 26.45 -21.13
CA SER A 517 -22.26 26.13 -21.92
C SER A 517 -21.97 25.48 -23.28
N LEU A 518 -20.76 25.68 -23.81
CA LEU A 518 -20.26 25.03 -25.03
C LEU A 518 -19.70 23.62 -24.77
N ARG A 519 -19.65 23.16 -23.51
CA ARG A 519 -19.06 21.87 -23.16
C ARG A 519 -20.08 20.86 -22.67
N LYS A 520 -19.79 19.59 -22.96
CA LYS A 520 -20.50 18.47 -22.34
C LYS A 520 -19.97 18.24 -20.92
N PRO A 521 -20.82 17.91 -19.95
CA PRO A 521 -20.38 17.65 -18.59
C PRO A 521 -19.52 16.39 -18.52
N LEU A 522 -18.49 16.44 -17.67
CA LEU A 522 -17.64 15.30 -17.36
C LEU A 522 -18.40 14.27 -16.51
N LYS A 523 -18.11 12.99 -16.74
CA LYS A 523 -18.69 11.87 -15.98
C LYS A 523 -17.57 11.02 -15.39
N VAL A 524 -17.69 10.66 -14.12
CA VAL A 524 -16.72 9.80 -13.44
C VAL A 524 -16.61 8.46 -14.20
N PHE A 525 -15.39 7.95 -14.29
CA PHE A 525 -14.95 6.76 -15.01
C PHE A 525 -15.07 6.77 -16.54
N HIS A 526 -15.59 7.86 -17.11
CA HIS A 526 -15.59 8.04 -18.56
C HIS A 526 -14.24 8.56 -19.04
N ARG A 527 -13.98 8.36 -20.33
CA ARG A 527 -12.78 8.89 -20.98
C ARG A 527 -12.92 10.38 -21.20
N CYS A 528 -11.83 11.08 -20.97
CA CYS A 528 -11.68 12.49 -21.21
C CYS A 528 -10.33 12.78 -21.87
N ARG A 529 -10.14 14.01 -22.32
CA ARG A 529 -8.88 14.52 -22.85
C ARG A 529 -8.49 15.76 -22.08
N ILE A 530 -7.23 15.82 -21.67
CA ILE A 530 -6.64 17.05 -21.15
C ILE A 530 -6.44 17.96 -22.36
N LEU A 531 -6.91 19.21 -22.30
CA LEU A 531 -6.88 20.08 -23.47
C LEU A 531 -5.46 20.37 -23.96
N PRO A 532 -5.26 20.58 -25.28
CA PRO A 532 -3.97 20.97 -25.84
C PRO A 532 -3.64 22.46 -25.62
N ASP A 533 -4.62 23.29 -25.24
CA ASP A 533 -4.54 24.74 -25.10
C ASP A 533 -3.65 25.20 -23.92
N ARG A 534 -2.33 25.01 -24.04
CA ARG A 534 -1.34 25.21 -22.96
C ARG A 534 -1.54 26.50 -22.16
N ASP A 535 -1.62 27.64 -22.83
CA ASP A 535 -1.67 28.94 -22.16
C ASP A 535 -3.00 29.16 -21.44
N LEU A 536 -4.12 28.73 -22.03
CA LEU A 536 -5.45 28.82 -21.44
C LEU A 536 -5.59 27.85 -20.25
N VAL A 537 -5.14 26.60 -20.42
CA VAL A 537 -5.15 25.62 -19.34
C VAL A 537 -4.33 26.12 -18.16
N LYS A 538 -3.13 26.66 -18.42
CA LYS A 538 -2.29 27.25 -17.38
C LYS A 538 -3.01 28.39 -16.64
N GLN A 539 -3.72 29.26 -17.36
CA GLN A 539 -4.53 30.31 -16.72
C GLN A 539 -5.61 29.72 -15.80
N TRP A 540 -6.27 28.63 -16.18
CA TRP A 540 -7.25 27.99 -15.29
C TRP A 540 -6.62 27.42 -14.02
N PHE A 541 -5.41 26.85 -14.11
CA PHE A 541 -4.66 26.47 -12.90
C PHE A 541 -4.41 27.67 -11.99
N ASP A 542 -4.13 28.85 -12.54
CA ASP A 542 -3.94 30.07 -11.77
C ASP A 542 -5.26 30.60 -11.16
N THR A 543 -6.42 30.22 -11.72
CA THR A 543 -7.74 30.59 -11.18
C THR A 543 -8.27 29.64 -10.10
N VAL A 544 -7.74 28.41 -9.99
CA VAL A 544 -8.15 27.47 -8.96
C VAL A 544 -7.82 28.06 -7.60
N PRO A 545 -8.79 28.22 -6.69
CA PRO A 545 -8.54 28.83 -5.40
C PRO A 545 -7.47 28.03 -4.66
N PRO A 546 -6.51 28.70 -4.00
CA PRO A 546 -5.61 27.99 -3.12
C PRO A 546 -6.46 27.28 -2.07
N CYS A 547 -6.11 26.03 -1.79
CA CYS A 547 -6.85 25.21 -0.84
C CYS A 547 -7.14 26.02 0.44
N PRO A 548 -8.40 26.11 0.90
CA PRO A 548 -8.83 26.99 1.99
C PRO A 548 -8.29 26.57 3.36
N CYS A 549 -7.34 25.63 3.39
CA CYS A 549 -6.81 25.04 4.59
C CYS A 549 -5.70 25.91 5.18
N SER A 550 -5.82 26.30 6.45
CA SER A 550 -4.81 27.08 7.19
C SER A 550 -3.55 26.27 7.54
N ARG A 551 -3.32 25.13 6.86
CA ARG A 551 -2.21 24.23 7.17
C ARG A 551 -0.93 24.80 6.56
N PRO A 552 0.17 24.91 7.32
CA PRO A 552 1.46 25.38 6.79
C PRO A 552 1.99 24.49 5.65
N THR A 553 1.56 23.22 5.60
CA THR A 553 1.93 22.21 4.60
C THR A 553 0.91 22.06 3.47
N CYS A 554 -0.11 22.93 3.42
CA CYS A 554 -1.09 22.97 2.33
C CYS A 554 -0.34 23.42 1.07
N ASN A 555 -0.09 22.51 0.12
CA ASN A 555 0.51 22.88 -1.17
C ASN A 555 -0.39 23.81 -2.00
N GLY A 556 -1.60 24.11 -1.51
CA GLY A 556 -2.50 25.14 -2.02
C GLY A 556 -3.02 24.78 -3.40
N GLY A 557 -4.22 24.20 -3.46
CA GLY A 557 -4.94 23.96 -4.71
C GLY A 557 -4.16 23.12 -5.73
N VAL A 558 -4.71 23.04 -6.93
CA VAL A 558 -4.10 22.35 -8.06
C VAL A 558 -3.16 23.33 -8.77
N LYS A 559 -1.88 22.96 -8.97
CA LYS A 559 -0.84 23.87 -9.52
C LYS A 559 -0.25 23.36 -10.83
N TRP A 560 -0.01 24.29 -11.74
CA TRP A 560 0.66 24.01 -13.01
C TRP A 560 2.08 23.48 -12.77
N ASN A 561 2.46 22.41 -13.49
CA ASN A 561 3.80 21.85 -13.43
C ASN A 561 4.14 21.10 -14.74
N ALA A 562 5.41 20.71 -14.89
CA ALA A 562 5.90 20.00 -16.08
C ALA A 562 5.22 18.63 -16.30
N GLN A 563 4.68 18.02 -15.23
CA GLN A 563 3.92 16.76 -15.34
C GLN A 563 2.53 16.98 -15.95
N VAL A 564 1.87 18.11 -15.70
CA VAL A 564 0.63 18.47 -16.41
C VAL A 564 0.96 18.78 -17.88
N GLU A 565 1.99 19.57 -18.10
CA GLU A 565 2.38 20.05 -19.43
C GLU A 565 2.69 18.90 -20.40
N LYS A 566 3.38 17.84 -19.94
CA LYS A 566 3.65 16.66 -20.78
C LYS A 566 2.41 15.82 -21.14
N HIS A 567 1.26 16.10 -20.53
CA HIS A 567 0.01 15.36 -20.70
C HIS A 567 -1.09 16.14 -21.40
N LEU A 568 -0.84 17.40 -21.80
CA LEU A 568 -1.74 18.16 -22.65
C LEU A 568 -2.04 17.38 -23.94
N GLY A 569 -3.29 17.46 -24.38
CA GLY A 569 -3.80 16.75 -25.55
C GLY A 569 -3.98 15.24 -25.37
N ARG A 570 -3.55 14.64 -24.24
CA ARG A 570 -3.64 13.19 -24.02
C ARG A 570 -4.98 12.78 -23.41
N GLU A 571 -5.34 11.53 -23.68
CA GLU A 571 -6.54 10.92 -23.11
C GLU A 571 -6.29 10.37 -21.72
N ALA A 572 -7.32 10.44 -20.89
CA ALA A 572 -7.32 9.95 -19.52
C ALA A 572 -8.69 9.38 -19.16
N HIS A 573 -8.77 8.63 -18.07
CA HIS A 573 -10.03 8.32 -17.40
C HIS A 573 -10.24 9.29 -16.26
N LEU A 574 -11.46 9.78 -16.12
CA LEU A 574 -11.87 10.58 -14.97
C LEU A 574 -12.04 9.66 -13.75
N LEU A 575 -11.26 9.84 -12.69
CA LEU A 575 -11.37 9.03 -11.47
C LEU A 575 -12.24 9.70 -10.40
N LYS A 576 -12.18 11.04 -10.31
CA LYS A 576 -12.93 11.80 -9.31
C LYS A 576 -13.19 13.23 -9.80
N ILE A 577 -14.31 13.80 -9.37
CA ILE A 577 -14.63 15.23 -9.50
C ILE A 577 -14.67 15.81 -8.07
N ASP A 578 -13.93 16.88 -7.82
CA ASP A 578 -13.97 17.64 -6.56
C ASP A 578 -14.68 18.97 -6.80
N LEU A 579 -15.91 19.05 -6.31
CA LEU A 579 -16.76 20.24 -6.48
C LEU A 579 -16.33 21.41 -5.59
N ARG A 580 -15.40 21.21 -4.64
CA ARG A 580 -14.99 22.25 -3.69
C ARG A 580 -14.07 23.28 -4.31
N ASP A 581 -13.21 22.84 -5.23
CA ASP A 581 -12.24 23.67 -5.94
C ASP A 581 -12.36 23.58 -7.47
N ASP A 582 -13.44 22.93 -7.95
CA ASP A 582 -13.73 22.67 -9.36
C ASP A 582 -12.57 21.99 -10.09
N THR A 583 -12.04 20.92 -9.48
CA THR A 583 -10.94 20.13 -10.03
C THR A 583 -11.34 18.70 -10.26
N VAL A 584 -10.61 18.03 -11.14
CA VAL A 584 -10.83 16.63 -11.48
C VAL A 584 -9.55 15.83 -11.38
N TYR A 585 -9.67 14.61 -10.88
CA TYR A 585 -8.58 13.66 -10.79
C TYR A 585 -8.65 12.71 -11.97
N VAL A 586 -7.58 12.66 -12.77
CA VAL A 586 -7.53 11.88 -14.00
C VAL A 586 -6.36 10.90 -13.99
N GLU A 587 -6.56 9.73 -14.59
CA GLU A 587 -5.52 8.73 -14.88
C GLU A 587 -5.26 8.72 -16.39
N VAL A 588 -4.10 9.24 -16.80
CA VAL A 588 -3.69 9.28 -18.21
C VAL A 588 -3.60 7.87 -18.76
N THR A 589 -4.00 7.71 -20.02
CA THR A 589 -3.97 6.44 -20.74
C THR A 589 -2.90 6.44 -21.84
N GLY A 590 -2.59 5.26 -22.37
CA GLY A 590 -1.61 5.06 -23.43
C GLY A 590 -0.28 4.56 -22.90
N ARG A 591 0.73 5.45 -22.84
CA ARG A 591 2.14 5.09 -22.55
C ARG A 591 2.50 5.19 -21.08
N CYS A 592 1.69 5.89 -20.29
CA CYS A 592 1.88 6.10 -18.86
C CYS A 592 0.53 6.10 -18.17
N ASN A 593 0.48 5.63 -16.93
CA ASN A 593 -0.70 5.68 -16.07
C ASN A 593 -0.52 6.79 -15.02
N CYS A 594 0.03 7.93 -15.44
CA CYS A 594 0.23 9.06 -14.54
C CYS A 594 -1.12 9.57 -14.05
N LYS A 595 -1.21 9.82 -12.75
CA LYS A 595 -2.39 10.39 -12.12
C LYS A 595 -2.13 11.84 -11.78
N LEU A 596 -3.08 12.71 -12.05
CA LEU A 596 -2.94 14.14 -11.78
C LEU A 596 -4.30 14.78 -11.53
N TRP A 597 -4.27 15.85 -10.73
CA TRP A 597 -5.37 16.77 -10.60
C TRP A 597 -5.23 17.87 -11.65
N VAL A 598 -6.33 18.22 -12.30
CA VAL A 598 -6.43 19.34 -13.25
C VAL A 598 -7.72 20.13 -12.97
N PRO A 599 -7.79 21.43 -13.30
CA PRO A 599 -9.07 22.15 -13.29
C PRO A 599 -10.12 21.41 -14.11
N CYS A 600 -11.40 21.46 -13.72
CA CYS A 600 -12.48 20.79 -14.44
C CYS A 600 -12.52 21.23 -15.91
N LEU A 601 -12.37 22.54 -16.15
CA LEU A 601 -12.26 23.12 -17.49
C LEU A 601 -11.01 22.68 -18.27
N ALA A 602 -9.97 22.13 -17.64
CA ALA A 602 -8.80 21.62 -18.36
C ALA A 602 -9.04 20.24 -18.99
N ALA A 603 -10.17 19.59 -18.69
CA ALA A 603 -10.56 18.31 -19.27
C ALA A 603 -11.86 18.43 -20.07
N THR A 604 -11.95 17.67 -21.16
CA THR A 604 -13.17 17.54 -21.96
C THR A 604 -13.56 16.07 -22.08
N PRO A 605 -14.85 15.70 -22.04
CA PRO A 605 -15.26 14.36 -22.43
C PRO A 605 -14.90 14.12 -23.89
N ILE A 606 -14.59 12.88 -24.22
CA ILE A 606 -14.33 12.44 -25.60
C ILE A 606 -15.31 11.34 -25.99
N PHE A 607 -15.43 11.10 -27.29
CA PHE A 607 -16.15 9.96 -27.81
C PHE A 607 -15.47 8.66 -27.38
N ASP A 608 -16.26 7.74 -26.81
CA ASP A 608 -15.82 6.42 -26.40
C ASP A 608 -16.86 5.39 -26.86
N PRO A 609 -16.57 4.59 -27.90
CA PRO A 609 -17.52 3.61 -28.43
C PRO A 609 -17.86 2.51 -27.42
N ASP A 610 -17.01 2.26 -26.42
CA ASP A 610 -17.27 1.23 -25.41
C ASP A 610 -18.31 1.68 -24.39
N THR A 611 -18.54 3.00 -24.28
CA THR A 611 -19.51 3.60 -23.33
C THR A 611 -20.70 4.26 -24.01
N GLU A 612 -20.77 4.20 -25.34
CA GLU A 612 -21.86 4.81 -26.12
C GLU A 612 -23.16 4.00 -26.03
N GLN A 613 -23.06 2.68 -25.85
CA GLN A 613 -24.22 1.82 -25.75
C GLN A 613 -24.99 2.06 -24.44
N GLU A 614 -26.31 2.23 -24.51
CA GLU A 614 -27.12 2.22 -23.30
C GLU A 614 -27.09 0.85 -22.61
N LEU A 615 -26.72 0.87 -21.33
CA LEU A 615 -26.67 -0.33 -20.50
C LEU A 615 -28.07 -0.87 -20.22
N ARG A 616 -28.23 -2.19 -20.32
CA ARG A 616 -29.52 -2.89 -20.09
C ARG A 616 -30.06 -2.75 -18.66
N PHE A 617 -29.18 -2.54 -17.67
CA PHE A 617 -29.55 -2.48 -16.26
C PHE A 617 -29.19 -1.14 -15.63
N ALA A 618 -30.13 -0.51 -14.92
CA ALA A 618 -29.87 0.69 -14.14
C ALA A 618 -29.29 0.34 -12.76
N VAL A 619 -28.63 1.30 -12.11
CA VAL A 619 -28.25 1.19 -10.68
C VAL A 619 -29.49 0.87 -9.84
N GLY A 620 -29.34 -0.08 -8.92
CA GLY A 620 -30.43 -0.64 -8.09
C GLY A 620 -31.11 -1.87 -8.70
N THR A 621 -30.84 -2.21 -9.97
CA THR A 621 -31.46 -3.38 -10.62
C THR A 621 -30.93 -4.69 -10.02
N ARG A 622 -31.83 -5.63 -9.75
CA ARG A 622 -31.49 -7.01 -9.34
C ARG A 622 -31.02 -7.83 -10.54
N VAL A 623 -29.86 -8.44 -10.39
CA VAL A 623 -29.17 -9.17 -11.46
C VAL A 623 -28.58 -10.48 -10.95
N GLU A 624 -28.39 -11.42 -11.85
CA GLU A 624 -27.57 -12.60 -11.67
C GLU A 624 -26.29 -12.44 -12.50
N CYS A 625 -25.14 -12.69 -11.89
CA CYS A 625 -23.82 -12.59 -12.51
C CYS A 625 -23.20 -13.98 -12.65
N ASN A 626 -22.61 -14.26 -13.80
CA ASN A 626 -21.92 -15.51 -14.05
C ASN A 626 -20.54 -15.52 -13.38
N MET A 627 -20.32 -16.47 -12.47
CA MET A 627 -19.07 -16.67 -11.72
C MET A 627 -18.25 -17.83 -12.28
N GLY A 628 -18.50 -18.24 -13.53
CA GLY A 628 -17.86 -19.37 -14.20
C GLY A 628 -18.66 -20.66 -14.05
N GLU A 629 -18.68 -21.22 -12.84
CA GLU A 629 -19.40 -22.49 -12.55
C GLU A 629 -20.82 -22.28 -12.02
N SER A 630 -21.15 -21.07 -11.56
CA SER A 630 -22.45 -20.75 -10.95
C SER A 630 -22.88 -19.31 -11.23
N TRP A 631 -24.17 -19.04 -11.01
CA TRP A 631 -24.74 -17.70 -11.07
C TRP A 631 -24.94 -17.15 -9.66
N ALA A 632 -24.45 -15.96 -9.39
CA ALA A 632 -24.59 -15.27 -8.10
C ALA A 632 -25.55 -14.09 -8.24
N LYS A 633 -26.50 -13.96 -7.30
CA LYS A 633 -27.46 -12.84 -7.26
C LYS A 633 -26.83 -11.61 -6.62
N GLY A 634 -27.19 -10.45 -7.13
CA GLY A 634 -26.71 -9.16 -6.62
C GLY A 634 -27.55 -7.97 -7.07
N ILE A 635 -27.09 -6.77 -6.74
CA ILE A 635 -27.67 -5.49 -7.13
C ILE A 635 -26.61 -4.69 -7.87
N VAL A 636 -26.96 -4.13 -9.03
CA VAL A 636 -26.09 -3.17 -9.73
C VAL A 636 -25.89 -1.94 -8.85
N GLU A 637 -24.67 -1.68 -8.42
CA GLU A 637 -24.32 -0.54 -7.56
C GLU A 637 -23.80 0.64 -8.36
N GLY A 638 -23.18 0.38 -9.51
CA GLY A 638 -22.64 1.42 -10.39
C GLY A 638 -22.61 0.97 -11.84
N CYS A 639 -22.72 1.95 -12.74
CA CYS A 639 -22.57 1.79 -14.18
C CYS A 639 -21.24 2.40 -14.62
N TRP A 640 -20.63 1.81 -15.66
CA TRP A 640 -19.35 2.26 -16.21
C TRP A 640 -18.28 2.40 -15.13
N TRP A 641 -18.10 1.37 -14.31
CA TRP A 641 -17.23 1.41 -13.15
C TRP A 641 -15.78 1.02 -13.49
N ARG A 642 -14.82 1.61 -12.76
CA ARG A 642 -13.41 1.26 -12.83
C ARG A 642 -12.76 1.20 -11.45
N GLN A 643 -11.73 0.39 -11.32
CA GLN A 643 -10.79 0.42 -10.20
C GLN A 643 -9.58 1.28 -10.53
N GLU A 644 -9.04 1.96 -9.52
CA GLU A 644 -7.77 2.68 -9.64
C GLU A 644 -6.62 1.74 -10.01
N GLY A 645 -5.74 2.15 -10.93
CA GLY A 645 -4.60 1.34 -11.39
C GLY A 645 -4.92 0.40 -12.55
N TRP A 646 -6.13 0.43 -13.10
CA TRP A 646 -6.50 -0.32 -14.30
C TRP A 646 -5.80 0.20 -15.57
N GLY A 647 -5.34 1.46 -15.58
CA GLY A 647 -4.63 2.05 -16.72
C GLY A 647 -5.45 1.94 -18.00
N ASN A 648 -4.92 1.25 -19.01
CA ASN A 648 -5.53 1.09 -20.33
C ASN A 648 -6.66 0.05 -20.43
N ARG A 649 -7.05 -0.62 -19.33
CA ARG A 649 -8.18 -1.57 -19.40
C ARG A 649 -9.47 -0.84 -19.78
N ASN A 650 -10.47 -1.55 -20.27
CA ASN A 650 -11.78 -0.95 -20.54
C ASN A 650 -12.59 -0.77 -19.25
N THR A 651 -13.55 0.15 -19.31
CA THR A 651 -14.44 0.43 -18.20
C THR A 651 -15.43 -0.72 -18.08
N SER A 652 -15.67 -1.22 -16.87
CA SER A 652 -16.62 -2.31 -16.68
C SER A 652 -18.04 -1.76 -16.77
N PRO A 653 -18.93 -2.35 -17.58
CA PRO A 653 -20.33 -1.94 -17.66
C PRO A 653 -21.01 -1.81 -16.29
N TYR A 654 -20.77 -2.75 -15.39
CA TYR A 654 -21.43 -2.77 -14.08
C TYR A 654 -20.46 -3.09 -12.94
N SER A 655 -20.67 -2.41 -11.82
CA SER A 655 -20.23 -2.86 -10.49
C SER A 655 -21.46 -3.42 -9.76
N ILE A 656 -21.32 -4.61 -9.18
CA ILE A 656 -22.40 -5.37 -8.57
C ILE A 656 -22.02 -5.70 -7.13
N LYS A 657 -22.94 -5.41 -6.20
CA LYS A 657 -22.89 -5.93 -4.84
C LYS A 657 -23.69 -7.22 -4.79
N LEU A 658 -23.02 -8.34 -4.57
CA LEU A 658 -23.63 -9.66 -4.41
C LEU A 658 -24.39 -9.75 -3.08
N ASP A 659 -25.32 -10.70 -3.02
CA ASP A 659 -26.14 -10.96 -1.81
C ASP A 659 -25.30 -11.43 -0.61
N ASP A 660 -24.13 -12.01 -0.85
CA ASP A 660 -23.15 -12.41 0.16
C ASP A 660 -22.30 -11.23 0.68
N GLY A 661 -22.52 -10.01 0.17
CA GLY A 661 -21.80 -8.80 0.54
C GLY A 661 -20.59 -8.49 -0.35
N ASN A 662 -20.10 -9.44 -1.15
CA ASN A 662 -18.94 -9.23 -2.02
C ASN A 662 -19.26 -8.24 -3.14
N ARG A 663 -18.24 -7.48 -3.56
CA ARG A 663 -18.32 -6.56 -4.70
C ARG A 663 -17.58 -7.16 -5.89
N ILE A 664 -18.26 -7.26 -7.01
CA ILE A 664 -17.69 -7.76 -8.28
C ILE A 664 -17.97 -6.76 -9.39
N SER A 665 -17.35 -6.97 -10.55
CA SER A 665 -17.62 -6.20 -11.76
C SER A 665 -17.98 -7.12 -12.91
N ALA A 666 -19.02 -6.79 -13.68
CA ALA A 666 -19.35 -7.52 -14.91
C ALA A 666 -18.60 -6.88 -16.08
N PRO A 667 -17.65 -7.59 -16.73
CA PRO A 667 -16.78 -7.02 -17.75
C PRO A 667 -17.48 -6.77 -19.10
N ALA A 668 -18.68 -7.32 -19.31
CA ALA A 668 -19.45 -7.17 -20.55
C ALA A 668 -20.96 -7.13 -20.24
N ASP A 669 -21.72 -6.32 -20.98
CA ASP A 669 -23.18 -6.26 -20.89
C ASP A 669 -23.86 -7.25 -21.84
N GLU A 670 -23.86 -8.51 -21.48
CA GLU A 670 -24.44 -9.60 -22.28
C GLU A 670 -24.97 -10.72 -21.40
N ASP A 671 -25.99 -11.45 -21.87
CA ASP A 671 -26.70 -12.47 -21.08
C ASP A 671 -25.81 -13.62 -20.59
N ARG A 672 -24.65 -13.86 -21.21
CA ARG A 672 -23.68 -14.86 -20.74
C ARG A 672 -22.88 -14.40 -19.51
N THR A 673 -22.87 -13.10 -19.24
CA THR A 673 -22.08 -12.46 -18.17
C THR A 673 -22.99 -11.96 -17.05
N ILE A 674 -24.08 -11.29 -17.43
CA ILE A 674 -25.03 -10.67 -16.50
C ILE A 674 -26.44 -10.69 -17.08
N ARG A 675 -27.41 -11.08 -16.26
CA ARG A 675 -28.82 -11.14 -16.64
C ARG A 675 -29.72 -10.66 -15.51
N ARG A 676 -30.99 -10.38 -15.83
CA ARG A 676 -31.98 -9.99 -14.82
C ARG A 676 -32.27 -11.17 -13.88
N ALA A 677 -32.30 -10.90 -12.57
CA ALA A 677 -32.58 -11.90 -11.53
C ALA A 677 -34.07 -12.20 -11.35
#